data_AF-A0A916EEP3-F1
#
_entry.id   AF-A0A916EEP3-F1
#
_cell.length_a   1.000
_cell.length_b   1.000
_cell.length_c   1.000
_cell.angle_alpha   90.00
_cell.angle_beta   90.00
_cell.angle_gamma   90.00
#
_symmetry.space_group_name_H-M   'P 1'
#
loop_
_entity.id
_entity.type
_entity.pdbx_description
1 polymer ?
#
loop_
_entity_poly.entity_id
_entity_poly.type
_entity_poly.pdbx_seq_one_letter_code
_entity_poly.pdbx_strand_id
1 'polypeptide(L)'
;MSLEENIEENIQLINKYDIFESRFGVFKILDYDLNLDERKLKFKKYDHVLCEDCNQEIEMFSLVCYNCYNKETDCDERNRMNHGICKSCFKSNTTYGCSICNILKTSDYDLILKRRKAKYRNSKYVLCENCYEEVDYCRFYCTYCYDKEPDINKKVYMKFGPDFGIFKTSDYNLNLGLRRIKYMGYHGILCEECNQEINKYDFYYCTYCYDKETDVIKKGHMKFGPKFGIFKTFDYNLNLEERRAKYMNYDGILCEKCNNDIYKRNYYCTYCYNKETDVIKKGHMKFGLNLNFGIFNTFDYNLNLEERKAKFMNYDGILCEECNNKIDTQYYYCISCCYKETDVNKIVHMKFGSNFGIFNTFDYNLNLEERRAKYTNYNGILCEECNREINKYDDFYCTYCYDKETDVIKKGHMKFGSKFGIFNTFDYNLDLKERKAKYMNYDGILCEKCNKKINNYDYYCTYCYDKETNIIKKGHMKFGSKFGIFNTFDYNLDLKERKAKYMNYDGILCEKCNNDIYKRFYYCIYCYDKETDVNKKRHMKFGSNFKIFNTFDYTNLNLEERKAKYMNYDGILCEKCNNDIYKYDNFYCTYCYDKETDVIKKGHMKLGSKFGIFKTFDYNLNLEERKAKYMNYDVILCEKCNNDIYKRNYYCTYCYDKETDIIKKGHMKFGSKFGIFNTFDYNLNLEKRRAKYMNYDGILCEKCNKEINNHYYYCTYCYDKETNIIKKGHMKFGSKIGIFNIFDYNLDLKERKEKYKKYDHINHIVCEKCNFEIDKQYYYCTYCYNKETNAIKKNHMKLGSDFKIFNTFDYNLDLEKRKEKYKKYDHINHIVCEKCNFEIDKQYYYCTYCYNKETDVIKKNHMKLGSDFKIFNTFDYNLYLEERKEKYKKYDHINHIVCEKCNKEIDKQYYYCTYCYNKETDVIKKNYMKLGSDFKIFNTFDYNLNLEERRAKYEKYDLVICEKCDNEIDKQYYNCNYCYNNQMIINRCKICFIGNNDDCCSFYEFKQFLENFSKWINENNVVYKTLKVEISDYDLDEDDRREKYKNFDYILCEKCDRKYHYNYCYECFDEKIREFSPKLQDYENFYFKVYKKETNELRELKELQSILIDYKNIYFKLNSNLGIFKQIIQKFENTKYYVLDKKILIDNIRYNGVHNCWRKLRSYCCNCYDREFDIIEKKRMEFGKLDQ
;
A
#
# COMPACT_ATOMS: atom_id res chain seq x y z
N MET A 1 -50.10 112.11 -17.76
CA MET A 1 -51.57 112.28 -17.72
C MET A 1 -52.19 110.97 -18.22
N SER A 2 -53.03 110.38 -17.36
CA SER A 2 -54.03 109.28 -17.51
C SER A 2 -53.88 108.27 -18.66
N LEU A 3 -53.75 106.96 -18.38
CA LEU A 3 -54.81 105.99 -18.04
C LEU A 3 -55.85 105.77 -19.16
N GLU A 4 -55.91 104.50 -19.60
CA GLU A 4 -57.11 103.70 -19.96
C GLU A 4 -57.96 104.18 -21.18
N GLU A 5 -58.55 103.37 -22.05
CA GLU A 5 -59.03 101.97 -22.11
C GLU A 5 -59.23 101.67 -23.63
N ASN A 6 -58.78 100.57 -24.23
CA ASN A 6 -59.34 99.20 -24.23
C ASN A 6 -60.43 98.94 -25.32
N ILE A 7 -60.34 97.75 -25.91
CA ILE A 7 -61.37 96.93 -26.60
C ILE A 7 -61.44 96.91 -28.15
N GLU A 8 -61.00 95.75 -28.66
CA GLU A 8 -61.53 94.86 -29.72
C GLU A 8 -62.11 95.43 -31.04
N GLU A 9 -61.55 95.00 -32.17
CA GLU A 9 -62.05 93.80 -32.89
C GLU A 9 -61.14 93.45 -34.08
N ASN A 10 -60.82 92.17 -34.20
CA ASN A 10 -60.14 91.54 -35.33
C ASN A 10 -61.04 91.54 -36.57
N ILE A 11 -60.47 91.71 -37.78
CA ILE A 11 -60.66 90.78 -38.92
C ILE A 11 -59.74 91.14 -40.11
N GLN A 12 -58.94 90.13 -40.48
CA GLN A 12 -58.42 89.76 -41.81
C GLN A 12 -57.37 90.65 -42.50
N LEU A 13 -56.10 90.19 -42.51
CA LEU A 13 -55.48 89.32 -43.54
C LEU A 13 -55.27 90.02 -44.89
N ILE A 14 -54.02 90.42 -45.18
CA ILE A 14 -53.15 89.76 -46.18
C ILE A 14 -51.81 90.53 -46.37
N ASN A 15 -50.74 89.75 -46.24
CA ASN A 15 -49.40 89.85 -46.85
C ASN A 15 -48.26 90.67 -46.21
N LYS A 16 -47.40 89.89 -45.53
CA LYS A 16 -46.09 89.40 -46.06
C LYS A 16 -44.87 90.26 -45.69
N TYR A 17 -44.26 89.92 -44.55
CA TYR A 17 -42.86 89.47 -44.36
C TYR A 17 -42.53 89.61 -42.87
N ASP A 18 -42.66 88.52 -42.10
CA ASP A 18 -42.10 88.44 -40.74
C ASP A 18 -40.74 87.76 -40.78
N ILE A 19 -39.77 88.44 -40.19
CA ILE A 19 -38.40 88.02 -39.93
C ILE A 19 -38.46 86.85 -38.93
N PHE A 20 -38.12 85.64 -39.36
CA PHE A 20 -37.88 84.53 -38.44
C PHE A 20 -36.47 84.67 -37.84
N GLU A 21 -36.38 85.04 -36.57
CA GLU A 21 -35.16 84.80 -35.77
C GLU A 21 -34.94 83.29 -35.66
N SER A 22 -33.84 82.78 -36.23
CA SER A 22 -33.47 81.38 -36.15
C SER A 22 -33.09 81.00 -34.71
N ARG A 23 -33.70 79.95 -34.17
CA ARG A 23 -33.38 79.42 -32.83
C ARG A 23 -32.19 78.47 -32.90
N PHE A 24 -31.05 78.86 -32.33
CA PHE A 24 -29.85 78.01 -32.27
C PHE A 24 -29.82 77.12 -31.03
N GLY A 25 -29.57 75.83 -31.21
CA GLY A 25 -29.27 74.87 -30.14
C GLY A 25 -27.78 74.57 -30.06
N VAL A 26 -27.26 74.26 -28.86
CA VAL A 26 -25.86 73.86 -28.67
C VAL A 26 -25.79 72.37 -28.34
N PHE A 27 -25.02 71.61 -29.13
CA PHE A 27 -24.80 70.18 -29.00
C PHE A 27 -23.50 69.92 -28.23
N LYS A 28 -23.62 69.28 -27.07
CA LYS A 28 -22.51 69.03 -26.14
C LYS A 28 -21.93 67.62 -26.32
N ILE A 29 -20.71 67.38 -25.86
CA ILE A 29 -20.10 66.02 -25.87
C ILE A 29 -20.99 64.98 -25.18
N LEU A 30 -21.61 65.33 -24.04
CA LEU A 30 -22.49 64.42 -23.30
C LEU A 30 -23.77 64.06 -24.07
N ASP A 31 -24.13 64.83 -25.10
CA ASP A 31 -25.27 64.50 -25.95
C ASP A 31 -25.01 63.27 -26.81
N TYR A 32 -23.74 62.86 -26.95
CA TYR A 32 -23.38 61.58 -27.55
C TYR A 32 -23.78 60.36 -26.71
N ASP A 33 -24.12 60.51 -25.43
CA ASP A 33 -24.62 59.39 -24.62
C ASP A 33 -26.09 59.05 -24.95
N LEU A 34 -26.84 60.02 -25.48
CA LEU A 34 -28.21 59.81 -25.94
C LEU A 34 -28.23 59.03 -27.25
N ASN A 35 -29.26 58.20 -27.46
CA ASN A 35 -29.48 57.58 -28.76
C ASN A 35 -30.05 58.60 -29.78
N LEU A 36 -30.06 58.25 -31.07
CA LEU A 36 -30.45 59.18 -32.14
C LEU A 36 -31.87 59.75 -31.97
N ASP A 37 -32.83 58.94 -31.53
CA ASP A 37 -34.22 59.39 -31.35
C ASP A 37 -34.34 60.37 -30.18
N GLU A 38 -33.59 60.12 -29.10
CA GLU A 38 -33.50 61.02 -27.95
C GLU A 38 -32.85 62.36 -28.31
N ARG A 39 -31.79 62.34 -29.13
CA ARG A 39 -31.16 63.56 -29.65
C ARG A 39 -32.12 64.34 -30.53
N LYS A 40 -32.83 63.67 -31.44
CA LYS A 40 -33.85 64.29 -32.29
C LYS A 40 -34.93 64.96 -31.46
N LEU A 41 -35.39 64.31 -30.40
CA LEU A 41 -36.38 64.88 -29.48
C LEU A 41 -35.83 66.12 -28.76
N LYS A 42 -34.59 66.04 -28.25
CA LYS A 42 -33.92 67.13 -27.52
C LYS A 42 -33.77 68.38 -28.38
N PHE A 43 -33.39 68.22 -29.65
CA PHE A 43 -33.07 69.33 -30.54
C PHE A 43 -34.21 69.73 -31.49
N LYS A 44 -35.38 69.07 -31.43
CA LYS A 44 -36.53 69.31 -32.31
C LYS A 44 -37.01 70.77 -32.41
N LYS A 45 -36.76 71.57 -31.37
CA LYS A 45 -37.25 72.96 -31.24
C LYS A 45 -36.29 74.04 -31.76
N TYR A 46 -35.11 73.63 -32.25
CA TYR A 46 -34.09 74.53 -32.77
C TYR A 46 -34.01 74.40 -34.29
N ASP A 47 -33.79 75.51 -34.97
CA ASP A 47 -33.69 75.59 -36.43
C ASP A 47 -32.28 75.22 -36.91
N HIS A 48 -31.27 75.51 -36.08
CA HIS A 48 -29.86 75.17 -36.31
C HIS A 48 -29.25 74.62 -35.02
N VAL A 49 -28.35 73.65 -35.13
CA VAL A 49 -27.65 73.07 -33.97
C VAL A 49 -26.15 73.21 -34.17
N LEU A 50 -25.45 73.90 -33.28
CA LEU A 50 -24.00 74.07 -33.34
C LEU A 50 -23.30 73.11 -32.38
N CYS A 51 -22.22 72.47 -32.84
CA CYS A 51 -21.36 71.66 -31.98
C CYS A 51 -20.55 72.56 -31.04
N GLU A 52 -20.60 72.30 -29.73
CA GLU A 52 -19.85 73.05 -28.71
C GLU A 52 -18.33 72.98 -28.93
N ASP A 53 -17.81 71.86 -29.42
CA ASP A 53 -16.36 71.64 -29.53
C ASP A 53 -15.72 72.29 -30.74
N CYS A 54 -16.43 72.35 -31.87
CA CYS A 54 -15.87 72.82 -33.13
C CYS A 54 -16.61 74.02 -33.73
N ASN A 55 -17.68 74.51 -33.07
CA ASN A 55 -18.51 75.62 -33.52
C ASN A 55 -19.05 75.47 -34.95
N GLN A 56 -19.19 74.24 -35.42
CA GLN A 56 -19.76 73.94 -36.74
C GLN A 56 -21.20 73.50 -36.59
N GLU A 57 -22.01 73.84 -37.58
CA GLU A 57 -23.39 73.39 -37.64
C GLU A 57 -23.45 71.87 -37.84
N ILE A 58 -24.26 71.21 -37.02
CA ILE A 58 -24.53 69.79 -37.07
C ILE A 58 -25.75 69.58 -37.94
N GLU A 59 -25.62 68.67 -38.89
CA GLU A 59 -26.73 68.28 -39.75
C GLU A 59 -27.87 67.67 -38.92
N MET A 60 -29.05 68.27 -39.03
CA MET A 60 -30.20 67.96 -38.17
C MET A 60 -30.76 66.54 -38.35
N PHE A 61 -30.45 65.88 -39.48
CA PHE A 61 -30.90 64.52 -39.77
C PHE A 61 -30.08 63.46 -39.03
N SER A 62 -28.76 63.65 -38.97
CA SER A 62 -27.80 62.72 -38.37
C SER A 62 -27.51 63.04 -36.90
N LEU A 63 -27.57 64.33 -36.49
CA LEU A 63 -27.24 64.80 -35.14
C LEU A 63 -25.92 64.19 -34.62
N VAL A 64 -24.94 64.14 -35.53
CA VAL A 64 -23.55 63.75 -35.31
C VAL A 64 -22.67 64.85 -35.90
N CYS A 65 -21.74 65.41 -35.11
CA CYS A 65 -20.76 66.33 -35.67
C CYS A 65 -19.72 65.55 -36.46
N TYR A 66 -19.84 65.54 -37.79
CA TYR A 66 -18.89 64.84 -38.67
C TYR A 66 -17.44 65.32 -38.51
N ASN A 67 -17.24 66.60 -38.17
CA ASN A 67 -15.89 67.13 -37.93
C ASN A 67 -15.24 66.55 -36.67
N CYS A 68 -16.00 66.36 -35.59
CA CYS A 68 -15.49 65.67 -34.40
C CYS A 68 -15.36 64.17 -34.66
N TYR A 69 -16.35 63.56 -35.30
CA TYR A 69 -16.37 62.12 -35.62
C TYR A 69 -15.20 61.69 -36.50
N ASN A 70 -14.85 62.47 -37.53
CA ASN A 70 -13.75 62.15 -38.45
C ASN A 70 -12.36 62.28 -37.79
N LYS A 71 -12.25 63.08 -36.72
CA LYS A 71 -11.01 63.23 -35.94
C LYS A 71 -10.86 62.16 -34.84
N GLU A 72 -11.96 61.54 -34.42
CA GLU A 72 -11.93 60.49 -33.40
C GLU A 72 -11.26 59.23 -33.95
N THR A 73 -10.35 58.61 -33.19
CA THR A 73 -9.62 57.40 -33.61
C THR A 73 -10.00 56.16 -32.81
N ASP A 74 -10.68 56.32 -31.67
CA ASP A 74 -11.23 55.22 -30.88
C ASP A 74 -12.54 54.68 -31.50
N CYS A 75 -12.59 53.38 -31.76
CA CYS A 75 -13.75 52.73 -32.35
C CYS A 75 -14.95 52.67 -31.39
N ASP A 76 -14.72 52.57 -30.08
CA ASP A 76 -15.79 52.56 -29.08
C ASP A 76 -16.41 53.95 -28.92
N GLU A 77 -15.58 54.98 -29.04
CA GLU A 77 -16.01 56.38 -29.02
C GLU A 77 -16.78 56.75 -30.30
N ARG A 78 -16.33 56.31 -31.47
CA ARG A 78 -17.11 56.43 -32.72
C ARG A 78 -18.47 55.75 -32.63
N ASN A 79 -18.55 54.59 -31.98
CA ASN A 79 -19.82 53.89 -31.75
C ASN A 79 -20.73 54.67 -30.79
N ARG A 80 -20.19 55.24 -29.70
CA ARG A 80 -20.91 56.14 -28.80
C ARG A 80 -21.47 57.34 -29.57
N MET A 81 -20.64 57.99 -30.39
CA MET A 81 -21.04 59.13 -31.21
C MET A 81 -22.17 58.78 -32.19
N ASN A 82 -22.13 57.61 -32.84
CA ASN A 82 -23.15 57.19 -33.81
C ASN A 82 -24.45 56.68 -33.18
N HIS A 83 -24.38 55.99 -32.03
CA HIS A 83 -25.47 55.14 -31.56
C HIS A 83 -25.88 55.36 -30.09
N GLY A 84 -25.18 56.23 -29.36
CA GLY A 84 -25.43 56.43 -27.93
C GLY A 84 -24.85 55.31 -27.06
N ILE A 85 -25.11 55.40 -25.76
CA ILE A 85 -24.81 54.33 -24.80
C ILE A 85 -26.08 53.56 -24.43
N CYS A 86 -25.93 52.27 -24.14
CA CYS A 86 -27.00 51.47 -23.58
C CYS A 86 -27.21 51.86 -22.10
N LYS A 87 -28.40 52.36 -21.75
CA LYS A 87 -28.73 52.75 -20.36
C LYS A 87 -28.69 51.58 -19.36
N SER A 88 -28.74 50.33 -19.84
CA SER A 88 -28.75 49.14 -18.97
C SER A 88 -27.37 48.59 -18.66
N CYS A 89 -26.40 48.72 -19.58
CA CYS A 89 -25.05 48.17 -19.39
C CYS A 89 -23.93 49.22 -19.51
N PHE A 90 -24.28 50.49 -19.74
CA PHE A 90 -23.38 51.64 -19.87
C PHE A 90 -22.27 51.49 -20.91
N LYS A 91 -22.45 50.60 -21.90
CA LYS A 91 -21.53 50.44 -23.05
C LYS A 91 -22.10 51.11 -24.30
N SER A 92 -21.23 51.54 -25.22
CA SER A 92 -21.63 52.08 -26.52
C SER A 92 -22.49 51.09 -27.31
N ASN A 93 -23.55 51.59 -27.92
CA ASN A 93 -24.43 50.79 -28.78
C ASN A 93 -23.73 50.50 -30.11
N THR A 94 -24.06 49.36 -30.72
CA THR A 94 -23.67 49.05 -32.10
C THR A 94 -24.84 49.33 -33.06
N THR A 95 -24.62 49.16 -34.36
CA THR A 95 -25.60 49.37 -35.44
C THR A 95 -26.93 48.61 -35.26
N TYR A 96 -26.96 47.60 -34.37
CA TYR A 96 -28.12 46.76 -34.07
C TYR A 96 -28.59 46.86 -32.60
N GLY A 97 -28.17 47.90 -31.85
CA GLY A 97 -28.41 48.01 -30.40
C GLY A 97 -27.48 47.10 -29.56
N CYS A 98 -27.69 47.05 -28.24
CA CYS A 98 -26.90 46.20 -27.34
C CYS A 98 -27.27 44.71 -27.53
N SER A 99 -26.52 44.00 -28.37
CA SER A 99 -26.75 42.59 -28.74
C SER A 99 -26.47 41.57 -27.63
N ILE A 100 -26.24 42.00 -26.39
CA ILE A 100 -25.54 41.22 -25.36
C ILE A 100 -26.39 40.93 -24.09
N CYS A 101 -27.54 41.58 -23.89
CA CYS A 101 -28.35 41.47 -22.65
C CYS A 101 -29.78 40.95 -22.91
N ASN A 102 -30.10 39.74 -22.44
CA ASN A 102 -31.50 39.28 -22.33
C ASN A 102 -32.04 39.53 -20.91
N ILE A 103 -33.34 39.83 -20.79
CA ILE A 103 -33.97 40.10 -19.49
C ILE A 103 -34.78 38.87 -19.04
N LEU A 104 -34.44 38.30 -17.88
CA LEU A 104 -35.25 37.32 -17.16
C LEU A 104 -36.44 38.04 -16.52
N LYS A 105 -37.65 37.70 -16.99
CA LYS A 105 -38.90 38.22 -16.46
C LYS A 105 -39.40 37.41 -15.27
N THR A 106 -40.19 38.00 -14.37
CA THR A 106 -40.83 37.26 -13.28
C THR A 106 -41.76 36.18 -13.79
N SER A 107 -42.48 36.41 -14.90
CA SER A 107 -43.29 35.40 -15.57
C SER A 107 -42.48 34.17 -16.04
N ASP A 108 -41.15 34.30 -16.19
CA ASP A 108 -40.31 33.15 -16.53
C ASP A 108 -40.11 32.20 -15.38
N TYR A 109 -40.43 32.62 -14.15
CA TYR A 109 -40.45 31.73 -13.00
C TYR A 109 -41.53 30.64 -13.12
N ASP A 110 -42.59 30.90 -13.89
CA ASP A 110 -43.66 29.93 -14.18
C ASP A 110 -43.19 28.79 -15.12
N LEU A 111 -42.08 29.01 -15.83
CA LEU A 111 -41.46 27.95 -16.63
C LEU A 111 -40.69 26.99 -15.72
N ILE A 112 -40.92 25.69 -15.90
CA ILE A 112 -40.07 24.64 -15.33
C ILE A 112 -38.61 24.90 -15.74
N LEU A 113 -37.68 24.69 -14.81
CA LEU A 113 -36.25 25.02 -14.96
C LEU A 113 -35.66 24.58 -16.31
N LYS A 114 -36.02 23.39 -16.82
CA LYS A 114 -35.55 22.88 -18.13
C LYS A 114 -35.96 23.78 -19.30
N ARG A 115 -37.20 24.29 -19.30
CA ARG A 115 -37.70 25.21 -20.34
C ARG A 115 -37.08 26.60 -20.21
N ARG A 116 -36.91 27.08 -18.98
CA ARG A 116 -36.21 28.35 -18.70
C ARG A 116 -34.75 28.32 -19.19
N LYS A 117 -34.04 27.21 -18.93
CA LYS A 117 -32.69 26.95 -19.46
C LYS A 117 -32.65 26.97 -20.98
N ALA A 118 -33.64 26.34 -21.63
CA ALA A 118 -33.73 26.34 -23.09
C ALA A 118 -33.97 27.76 -23.65
N LYS A 119 -34.83 28.55 -23.00
CA LYS A 119 -35.14 29.94 -23.39
C LYS A 119 -33.89 30.83 -23.40
N TYR A 120 -33.02 30.71 -22.40
CA TYR A 120 -31.85 31.58 -22.23
C TYR A 120 -30.52 30.99 -22.73
N ARG A 121 -30.53 29.77 -23.30
CA ARG A 121 -29.34 29.00 -23.67
C ARG A 121 -28.32 29.72 -24.57
N ASN A 122 -28.77 30.65 -25.39
CA ASN A 122 -27.94 31.37 -26.35
C ASN A 122 -27.59 32.81 -25.89
N SER A 123 -27.94 33.18 -24.66
CA SER A 123 -27.69 34.53 -24.12
C SER A 123 -26.29 34.61 -23.51
N LYS A 124 -25.54 35.67 -23.83
CA LYS A 124 -24.21 35.90 -23.25
C LYS A 124 -24.28 36.43 -21.82
N TYR A 125 -25.25 37.31 -21.54
CA TYR A 125 -25.60 37.77 -20.19
C TYR A 125 -27.13 37.78 -20.05
N VAL A 126 -27.64 37.36 -18.89
CA VAL A 126 -29.05 37.43 -18.54
C VAL A 126 -29.18 38.35 -17.33
N LEU A 127 -29.93 39.43 -17.44
CA LEU A 127 -30.19 40.35 -16.33
C LEU A 127 -31.60 40.10 -15.81
N CYS A 128 -31.83 40.25 -14.52
CA CYS A 128 -33.17 40.14 -13.97
C CYS A 128 -33.93 41.47 -14.10
N GLU A 129 -35.21 41.40 -14.46
CA GLU A 129 -36.02 42.62 -14.59
C GLU A 129 -36.19 43.40 -13.28
N ASN A 130 -36.14 42.73 -12.13
CA ASN A 130 -36.41 43.35 -10.82
C ASN A 130 -35.16 43.94 -10.18
N CYS A 131 -34.05 43.21 -10.26
CA CYS A 131 -32.80 43.54 -9.57
C CYS A 131 -31.77 44.20 -10.51
N TYR A 132 -31.93 44.07 -11.83
CA TYR A 132 -30.92 44.39 -12.86
C TYR A 132 -29.54 43.74 -12.68
N GLU A 133 -29.37 42.93 -11.63
CA GLU A 133 -28.22 42.07 -11.41
C GLU A 133 -28.15 40.93 -12.43
N GLU A 134 -26.94 40.49 -12.70
CA GLU A 134 -26.68 39.33 -13.56
C GLU A 134 -27.22 38.05 -12.93
N VAL A 135 -28.05 37.35 -13.69
CA VAL A 135 -28.55 36.02 -13.36
C VAL A 135 -27.44 35.03 -13.67
N ASP A 136 -26.93 34.37 -12.63
CA ASP A 136 -25.93 33.30 -12.76
C ASP A 136 -26.35 32.29 -13.84
N TYR A 137 -25.52 32.19 -14.88
CA TYR A 137 -25.70 31.33 -16.05
C TYR A 137 -25.88 29.85 -15.68
N CYS A 138 -25.46 29.41 -14.49
CA CYS A 138 -25.64 28.04 -14.02
C CYS A 138 -27.00 27.84 -13.30
N ARG A 139 -27.56 28.90 -12.70
CA ARG A 139 -28.71 28.84 -11.78
C ARG A 139 -30.03 29.22 -12.43
N PHE A 140 -30.05 30.14 -13.40
CA PHE A 140 -31.25 30.60 -14.12
C PHE A 140 -32.38 31.14 -13.21
N TYR A 141 -32.01 31.80 -12.11
CA TYR A 141 -32.86 32.67 -11.27
C TYR A 141 -31.99 33.82 -10.68
N CYS A 142 -32.52 35.04 -10.49
CA CYS A 142 -31.76 36.12 -9.81
C CYS A 142 -31.47 35.71 -8.37
N THR A 143 -30.19 35.53 -8.02
CA THR A 143 -29.74 35.22 -6.65
C THR A 143 -30.07 36.36 -5.71
N TYR A 144 -29.90 37.61 -6.14
CA TYR A 144 -30.23 38.78 -5.34
C TYR A 144 -31.73 38.85 -4.96
N CYS A 145 -32.63 38.66 -5.94
CA CYS A 145 -34.07 38.57 -5.66
C CYS A 145 -34.41 37.34 -4.83
N TYR A 146 -33.76 36.21 -5.10
CA TYR A 146 -33.94 35.00 -4.32
C TYR A 146 -33.54 35.24 -2.86
N ASP A 147 -32.38 35.82 -2.57
CA ASP A 147 -31.92 36.03 -1.19
C ASP A 147 -32.84 36.98 -0.42
N LYS A 148 -33.34 38.02 -1.11
CA LYS A 148 -34.29 39.01 -0.56
C LYS A 148 -35.73 38.52 -0.39
N GLU A 149 -36.14 37.45 -1.05
CA GLU A 149 -37.53 36.95 -0.97
C GLU A 149 -37.80 36.31 0.40
N PRO A 150 -38.70 36.86 1.25
CA PRO A 150 -38.99 36.27 2.56
C PRO A 150 -39.88 35.01 2.46
N ASP A 151 -40.70 34.87 1.41
CA ASP A 151 -41.59 33.73 1.24
C ASP A 151 -40.84 32.53 0.67
N ILE A 152 -40.75 31.46 1.45
CA ILE A 152 -40.01 30.26 1.06
C ILE A 152 -40.67 29.54 -0.12
N ASN A 153 -42.00 29.56 -0.22
CA ASN A 153 -42.70 28.98 -1.38
C ASN A 153 -42.33 29.74 -2.65
N LYS A 154 -42.25 31.08 -2.59
CA LYS A 154 -41.78 31.89 -3.71
C LYS A 154 -40.29 31.65 -4.01
N LYS A 155 -39.42 31.55 -3.01
CA LYS A 155 -38.00 31.17 -3.21
C LYS A 155 -37.84 29.87 -3.97
N VAL A 156 -38.55 28.83 -3.54
CA VAL A 156 -38.49 27.51 -4.18
C VAL A 156 -39.12 27.53 -5.56
N TYR A 157 -40.23 28.25 -5.74
CA TYR A 157 -40.84 28.49 -7.04
C TYR A 157 -39.88 29.20 -8.01
N MET A 158 -39.15 30.22 -7.54
CA MET A 158 -38.12 30.90 -8.34
C MET A 158 -37.01 29.93 -8.77
N LYS A 159 -36.64 28.98 -7.92
CA LYS A 159 -35.56 28.02 -8.17
C LYS A 159 -35.97 26.85 -9.07
N PHE A 160 -37.18 26.31 -8.91
CA PHE A 160 -37.62 25.07 -9.58
C PHE A 160 -38.79 25.23 -10.55
N GLY A 161 -39.54 26.33 -10.46
CA GLY A 161 -40.83 26.51 -11.12
C GLY A 161 -41.95 25.76 -10.38
N PRO A 162 -43.08 25.45 -11.05
CA PRO A 162 -44.22 24.77 -10.42
C PRO A 162 -43.98 23.29 -10.07
N ASP A 163 -42.93 22.65 -10.62
CA ASP A 163 -42.64 21.22 -10.44
C ASP A 163 -41.83 20.92 -9.17
N PHE A 164 -42.38 21.24 -7.99
CA PHE A 164 -41.80 20.84 -6.69
C PHE A 164 -42.79 20.03 -5.85
N GLY A 165 -42.27 19.10 -5.06
CA GLY A 165 -43.07 18.23 -4.19
C GLY A 165 -43.15 18.78 -2.77
N ILE A 166 -44.27 18.56 -2.09
CA ILE A 166 -44.41 18.83 -0.65
C ILE A 166 -44.28 17.51 0.11
N PHE A 167 -43.30 17.44 1.01
CA PHE A 167 -43.04 16.35 1.93
C PHE A 167 -43.85 16.55 3.20
N LYS A 168 -44.84 15.68 3.41
CA LYS A 168 -45.73 15.74 4.56
C LYS A 168 -45.17 14.93 5.71
N THR A 169 -45.53 15.26 6.95
CA THR A 169 -45.14 14.48 8.13
C THR A 169 -45.60 13.02 8.06
N SER A 170 -46.76 12.76 7.43
CA SER A 170 -47.26 11.40 7.17
C SER A 170 -46.32 10.58 6.29
N ASP A 171 -45.48 11.22 5.47
CA ASP A 171 -44.53 10.53 4.60
C ASP A 171 -43.38 9.88 5.37
N TYR A 172 -43.21 10.24 6.65
CA TYR A 172 -42.31 9.52 7.54
C TYR A 172 -42.74 8.06 7.79
N ASN A 173 -44.01 7.72 7.58
CA ASN A 173 -44.49 6.34 7.67
C ASN A 173 -44.08 5.46 6.48
N LEU A 174 -43.70 6.07 5.36
CA LEU A 174 -43.15 5.35 4.20
C LEU A 174 -41.70 4.95 4.49
N ASN A 175 -41.29 3.76 4.06
CA ASN A 175 -39.87 3.40 4.07
C ASN A 175 -39.09 4.24 3.04
N LEU A 176 -37.76 4.31 3.18
CA LEU A 176 -36.91 5.16 2.33
C LEU A 176 -37.08 4.87 0.83
N GLY A 177 -37.25 3.59 0.45
CA GLY A 177 -37.48 3.19 -0.93
C GLY A 177 -38.77 3.75 -1.53
N LEU A 178 -39.87 3.72 -0.78
CA LEU A 178 -41.16 4.26 -1.22
C LEU A 178 -41.15 5.80 -1.27
N ARG A 179 -40.48 6.47 -0.32
CA ARG A 179 -40.28 7.93 -0.38
C ARG A 179 -39.52 8.36 -1.63
N ARG A 180 -38.48 7.60 -1.99
CA ARG A 180 -37.73 7.82 -3.23
C ARG A 180 -38.63 7.76 -4.44
N ILE A 181 -39.43 6.71 -4.58
CA ILE A 181 -40.39 6.57 -5.70
C ILE A 181 -41.38 7.72 -5.72
N LYS A 182 -41.95 8.11 -4.56
CA LYS A 182 -42.92 9.20 -4.45
C LYS A 182 -42.38 10.54 -4.95
N TYR A 183 -41.11 10.85 -4.65
CA TYR A 183 -40.51 12.15 -4.96
C TYR A 183 -39.54 12.18 -6.15
N MET A 184 -39.28 11.04 -6.81
CA MET A 184 -38.30 10.90 -7.89
C MET A 184 -38.57 11.85 -9.09
N GLY A 185 -39.83 12.18 -9.34
CA GLY A 185 -40.25 13.04 -10.45
C GLY A 185 -40.16 14.54 -10.19
N TYR A 186 -39.99 14.98 -8.94
CA TYR A 186 -39.99 16.41 -8.60
C TYR A 186 -38.59 17.04 -8.72
N HIS A 187 -38.54 18.31 -9.14
CA HIS A 187 -37.28 19.03 -9.27
C HIS A 187 -36.72 19.51 -7.92
N GLY A 188 -37.59 19.88 -6.98
CA GLY A 188 -37.27 20.18 -5.58
C GLY A 188 -38.33 19.58 -4.65
N ILE A 189 -38.00 19.42 -3.36
CA ILE A 189 -38.92 18.90 -2.34
C ILE A 189 -38.90 19.88 -1.16
N LEU A 190 -40.06 20.35 -0.71
CA LEU A 190 -40.21 21.20 0.47
C LEU A 190 -40.84 20.40 1.60
N CYS A 191 -40.31 20.53 2.81
CA CYS A 191 -40.99 19.98 3.97
C CYS A 191 -42.13 20.88 4.42
N GLU A 192 -43.31 20.31 4.60
CA GLU A 192 -44.51 21.01 5.06
C GLU A 192 -44.35 21.61 6.47
N GLU A 193 -43.55 20.98 7.32
CA GLU A 193 -43.38 21.38 8.72
C GLU A 193 -42.32 22.48 8.90
N CYS A 194 -41.14 22.28 8.31
CA CYS A 194 -40.00 23.20 8.47
C CYS A 194 -39.92 24.27 7.37
N ASN A 195 -40.71 24.14 6.29
CA ASN A 195 -40.57 24.89 5.03
C ASN A 195 -39.14 24.87 4.45
N GLN A 196 -38.29 23.92 4.86
CA GLN A 196 -36.94 23.78 4.32
C GLN A 196 -36.92 22.84 3.13
N GLU A 197 -36.02 23.12 2.18
CA GLU A 197 -35.77 22.25 1.03
C GLU A 197 -35.12 20.93 1.49
N ILE A 198 -35.71 19.80 1.09
CA ILE A 198 -35.16 18.47 1.34
C ILE A 198 -34.22 18.11 0.19
N ASN A 199 -32.98 17.74 0.54
CA ASN A 199 -32.02 17.21 -0.43
C ASN A 199 -32.50 15.84 -0.99
N LYS A 200 -32.85 15.84 -2.28
CA LYS A 200 -33.33 14.68 -3.05
C LYS A 200 -32.25 13.67 -3.46
N TYR A 201 -30.97 14.01 -3.33
CA TYR A 201 -29.88 13.12 -3.73
C TYR A 201 -29.48 12.18 -2.58
N ASP A 202 -29.56 12.66 -1.34
CA ASP A 202 -28.93 11.96 -0.21
C ASP A 202 -29.92 11.47 0.85
N PHE A 203 -30.95 12.25 1.21
CA PHE A 203 -31.62 12.07 2.50
C PHE A 203 -33.11 11.71 2.42
N TYR A 204 -33.94 12.31 1.56
CA TYR A 204 -35.40 12.03 1.51
C TYR A 204 -36.12 12.11 2.89
N TYR A 205 -35.65 13.00 3.77
CA TYR A 205 -36.28 13.44 5.04
C TYR A 205 -35.85 14.90 5.34
N CYS A 206 -36.66 15.71 6.05
CA CYS A 206 -36.21 17.05 6.52
C CYS A 206 -35.11 16.86 7.58
N THR A 207 -33.87 17.24 7.23
CA THR A 207 -32.73 17.23 8.16
C THR A 207 -32.94 18.19 9.31
N TYR A 208 -33.52 19.37 9.03
CA TYR A 208 -33.82 20.37 10.06
C TYR A 208 -34.82 19.86 11.11
N CYS A 209 -35.93 19.22 10.70
CA CYS A 209 -36.86 18.58 11.64
C CYS A 209 -36.18 17.43 12.38
N TYR A 210 -35.40 16.62 11.68
CA TYR A 210 -34.67 15.50 12.29
C TYR A 210 -33.70 16.00 13.37
N ASP A 211 -32.93 17.07 13.13
CA ASP A 211 -31.95 17.57 14.10
C ASP A 211 -32.62 18.13 15.36
N LYS A 212 -33.81 18.75 15.21
CA LYS A 212 -34.62 19.26 16.33
C LYS A 212 -35.35 18.18 17.12
N GLU A 213 -35.66 17.03 16.53
CA GLU A 213 -36.36 15.96 17.22
C GLU A 213 -35.49 15.35 18.33
N THR A 214 -36.08 15.11 19.50
CA THR A 214 -35.36 14.57 20.67
C THR A 214 -35.76 13.14 20.98
N ASP A 215 -36.95 12.72 20.55
CA ASP A 215 -37.43 11.35 20.73
C ASP A 215 -36.72 10.40 19.75
N VAL A 216 -36.05 9.36 20.28
CA VAL A 216 -35.31 8.35 19.50
C VAL A 216 -36.22 7.64 18.50
N ILE A 217 -37.43 7.30 18.92
CA ILE A 217 -38.37 6.55 18.10
C ILE A 217 -38.80 7.42 16.93
N LYS A 218 -39.20 8.67 17.19
CA LYS A 218 -39.56 9.62 16.13
C LYS A 218 -38.38 9.91 15.20
N LYS A 219 -37.16 10.15 15.72
CA LYS A 219 -35.94 10.30 14.90
C LYS A 219 -35.71 9.10 13.97
N GLY A 220 -35.87 7.90 14.50
CA GLY A 220 -35.72 6.65 13.73
C GLY A 220 -36.73 6.55 12.60
N HIS A 221 -38.00 6.81 12.92
CA HIS A 221 -39.08 6.87 11.92
C HIS A 221 -38.82 7.95 10.87
N MET A 222 -38.37 9.14 11.26
CA MET A 222 -38.09 10.24 10.34
C MET A 222 -37.03 9.87 9.31
N LYS A 223 -35.96 9.18 9.71
CA LYS A 223 -34.83 8.88 8.82
C LYS A 223 -34.97 7.55 8.07
N PHE A 224 -35.43 6.51 8.75
CA PHE A 224 -35.42 5.13 8.24
C PHE A 224 -36.82 4.58 7.95
N GLY A 225 -37.87 5.27 8.39
CA GLY A 225 -39.24 4.74 8.38
C GLY A 225 -39.44 3.69 9.48
N PRO A 226 -40.41 2.78 9.35
CA PRO A 226 -40.78 1.86 10.44
C PRO A 226 -39.76 0.74 10.71
N LYS A 227 -38.76 0.53 9.84
CA LYS A 227 -37.79 -0.57 9.96
C LYS A 227 -36.43 -0.10 10.47
N PHE A 228 -36.33 0.35 11.72
CA PHE A 228 -35.05 0.67 12.36
C PHE A 228 -34.87 -0.05 13.70
N GLY A 229 -33.61 -0.27 14.08
CA GLY A 229 -33.25 -0.88 15.36
C GLY A 229 -32.81 0.15 16.38
N ILE A 230 -33.04 -0.12 17.66
CA ILE A 230 -32.46 0.65 18.77
C ILE A 230 -31.32 -0.18 19.36
N PHE A 231 -30.13 0.41 19.41
CA PHE A 231 -28.94 -0.15 20.01
C PHE A 231 -28.90 0.22 21.49
N LYS A 232 -29.00 -0.81 22.33
CA LYS A 232 -29.00 -0.70 23.78
C LYS A 232 -27.60 -0.79 24.35
N THR A 233 -27.42 -0.30 25.57
CA THR A 233 -26.13 -0.32 26.26
C THR A 233 -25.63 -1.75 26.47
N PHE A 234 -26.52 -2.69 26.78
CA PHE A 234 -26.17 -4.11 26.91
C PHE A 234 -25.73 -4.75 25.58
N ASP A 235 -26.00 -4.14 24.43
CA ASP A 235 -25.51 -4.65 23.14
C ASP A 235 -23.98 -4.50 22.99
N TYR A 236 -23.35 -3.70 23.86
CA TYR A 236 -21.89 -3.67 23.95
C TYR A 236 -21.29 -4.98 24.48
N ASN A 237 -22.06 -5.82 25.16
CA ASN A 237 -21.60 -7.13 25.63
C ASN A 237 -21.44 -8.13 24.48
N LEU A 238 -22.20 -7.94 23.40
CA LEU A 238 -22.11 -8.74 22.19
C LEU A 238 -20.82 -8.40 21.43
N ASN A 239 -20.20 -9.40 20.80
CA ASN A 239 -19.09 -9.15 19.87
C ASN A 239 -19.59 -8.58 18.52
N LEU A 240 -18.68 -8.17 17.65
CA LEU A 240 -19.04 -7.52 16.38
C LEU A 240 -19.91 -8.41 15.46
N GLU A 241 -19.64 -9.71 15.38
CA GLU A 241 -20.41 -10.67 14.58
C GLU A 241 -21.83 -10.88 15.13
N GLU A 242 -21.98 -10.91 16.46
CA GLU A 242 -23.28 -11.00 17.12
C GLU A 242 -24.11 -9.74 16.91
N ARG A 243 -23.51 -8.55 17.01
CA ARG A 243 -24.18 -7.28 16.72
C ARG A 243 -24.59 -7.17 15.25
N ARG A 244 -23.72 -7.65 14.35
CA ARG A 244 -24.03 -7.79 12.91
C ARG A 244 -25.29 -8.62 12.73
N ALA A 245 -25.31 -9.83 13.26
CA ALA A 245 -26.46 -10.72 13.14
C ALA A 245 -27.75 -10.10 13.71
N LYS A 246 -27.66 -9.44 14.87
CA LYS A 246 -28.81 -8.80 15.53
C LYS A 246 -29.41 -7.66 14.71
N TYR A 247 -28.57 -6.83 14.07
CA TYR A 247 -29.02 -5.61 13.41
C TYR A 247 -29.03 -5.63 11.87
N MET A 248 -28.60 -6.72 11.24
CA MET A 248 -28.44 -6.82 9.77
C MET A 248 -29.72 -6.51 8.99
N ASN A 249 -30.89 -6.87 9.53
CA ASN A 249 -32.19 -6.77 8.85
C ASN A 249 -32.91 -5.42 9.04
N TYR A 250 -32.39 -4.50 9.86
CA TYR A 250 -32.96 -3.16 10.02
C TYR A 250 -32.41 -2.22 8.95
N ASP A 251 -33.16 -1.20 8.53
CA ASP A 251 -32.71 -0.21 7.54
C ASP A 251 -31.68 0.78 8.15
N GLY A 252 -31.84 1.10 9.44
CA GLY A 252 -30.91 1.90 10.24
C GLY A 252 -30.89 1.49 11.71
N ILE A 253 -29.92 1.99 12.47
CA ILE A 253 -29.75 1.70 13.89
C ILE A 253 -29.52 3.01 14.63
N LEU A 254 -30.26 3.27 15.70
CA LEU A 254 -30.08 4.43 16.57
C LEU A 254 -29.56 4.02 17.94
N CYS A 255 -28.61 4.78 18.50
CA CYS A 255 -28.16 4.57 19.87
C CYS A 255 -29.18 5.12 20.86
N GLU A 256 -29.60 4.30 21.83
CA GLU A 256 -30.55 4.74 22.88
C GLU A 256 -30.02 5.89 23.74
N LYS A 257 -28.69 5.98 23.91
CA LYS A 257 -28.06 6.90 24.87
C LYS A 257 -27.83 8.30 24.31
N CYS A 258 -27.63 8.42 23.00
CA CYS A 258 -27.27 9.70 22.37
C CYS A 258 -28.10 10.04 21.13
N ASN A 259 -29.05 9.18 20.77
CA ASN A 259 -30.00 9.37 19.67
C ASN A 259 -29.30 9.56 18.31
N ASN A 260 -28.02 9.20 18.22
CA ASN A 260 -27.23 9.26 17.01
C ASN A 260 -27.29 7.92 16.28
N ASP A 261 -27.21 8.02 14.96
CA ASP A 261 -27.12 6.88 14.08
C ASP A 261 -25.84 6.07 14.32
N ILE A 262 -26.01 4.76 14.33
CA ILE A 262 -24.92 3.80 14.32
C ILE A 262 -24.69 3.35 12.89
N TYR A 263 -23.50 3.66 12.39
CA TYR A 263 -23.11 3.25 11.05
C TYR A 263 -23.00 1.72 10.98
N LYS A 264 -23.72 1.10 10.02
CA LYS A 264 -23.76 -0.35 9.83
C LYS A 264 -22.42 -1.01 9.52
N ARG A 265 -21.34 -0.27 9.22
CA ARG A 265 -19.99 -0.89 9.18
C ARG A 265 -19.41 -1.14 10.57
N ASN A 266 -19.78 -0.32 11.53
CA ASN A 266 -19.17 -0.27 12.86
C ASN A 266 -19.94 -1.10 13.88
N TYR A 267 -21.29 -1.11 13.84
CA TYR A 267 -22.15 -1.78 14.84
C TYR A 267 -21.80 -1.42 16.30
N TYR A 268 -21.38 -0.17 16.52
CA TYR A 268 -21.25 0.44 17.84
C TYR A 268 -21.47 1.95 17.72
N CYS A 269 -21.94 2.61 18.77
CA CYS A 269 -22.09 4.06 18.76
C CYS A 269 -20.73 4.76 18.88
N THR A 270 -20.29 5.41 17.80
CA THR A 270 -19.05 6.19 17.75
C THR A 270 -19.09 7.39 18.69
N TYR A 271 -20.24 8.05 18.84
CA TYR A 271 -20.38 9.17 19.77
C TYR A 271 -20.19 8.75 21.22
N CYS A 272 -20.86 7.67 21.66
CA CYS A 272 -20.69 7.13 23.01
C CYS A 272 -19.27 6.58 23.21
N TYR A 273 -18.71 5.90 22.20
CA TYR A 273 -17.32 5.44 22.24
C TYR A 273 -16.34 6.60 22.44
N ASN A 274 -16.51 7.72 21.72
CA ASN A 274 -15.59 8.86 21.83
C ASN A 274 -15.66 9.54 23.21
N LYS A 275 -16.85 9.56 23.85
CA LYS A 275 -17.04 10.11 25.20
C LYS A 275 -16.51 9.22 26.32
N GLU A 276 -16.35 7.92 26.10
CA GLU A 276 -15.85 7.00 27.12
C GLU A 276 -14.36 7.25 27.41
N THR A 277 -13.96 7.28 28.68
CA THR A 277 -12.58 7.58 29.10
C THR A 277 -11.84 6.35 29.60
N ASP A 278 -12.57 5.30 29.98
CA ASP A 278 -11.99 4.04 30.43
C ASP A 278 -11.56 3.18 29.23
N VAL A 279 -10.27 2.84 29.16
CA VAL A 279 -9.66 2.05 28.07
C VAL A 279 -10.32 0.69 27.94
N ILE A 280 -10.61 0.04 29.07
CA ILE A 280 -11.18 -1.32 29.11
C ILE A 280 -12.62 -1.27 28.61
N LYS A 281 -13.42 -0.29 29.06
CA LYS A 281 -14.79 -0.07 28.56
C LYS A 281 -14.79 0.28 27.08
N LYS A 282 -13.88 1.13 26.59
CA LYS A 282 -13.71 1.41 25.15
C LYS A 282 -13.36 0.15 24.36
N GLY A 283 -12.49 -0.70 24.90
CA GLY A 283 -12.16 -2.02 24.37
C GLY A 283 -13.42 -2.87 24.20
N HIS A 284 -14.19 -3.04 25.27
CA HIS A 284 -15.44 -3.80 25.23
C HIS A 284 -16.48 -3.17 24.30
N MET A 285 -16.60 -1.84 24.25
CA MET A 285 -17.51 -1.17 23.34
C MET A 285 -17.21 -1.48 21.88
N LYS A 286 -15.94 -1.69 21.53
CA LYS A 286 -15.49 -1.93 20.14
C LYS A 286 -15.37 -3.41 19.77
N PHE A 287 -14.88 -4.24 20.69
CA PHE A 287 -14.54 -5.65 20.45
C PHE A 287 -15.54 -6.62 21.12
N GLY A 288 -16.28 -6.18 22.14
CA GLY A 288 -17.14 -7.02 22.97
C GLY A 288 -16.43 -7.54 24.22
N LEU A 289 -17.17 -8.20 25.12
CA LEU A 289 -16.62 -8.75 26.37
C LEU A 289 -15.75 -10.01 26.15
N ASN A 290 -15.95 -10.72 25.04
CA ASN A 290 -15.38 -12.05 24.80
C ASN A 290 -14.10 -12.06 23.92
N LEU A 291 -13.60 -10.92 23.48
CA LEU A 291 -12.39 -10.83 22.63
C LEU A 291 -11.16 -10.39 23.43
N ASN A 292 -10.01 -10.95 23.06
CA ASN A 292 -8.73 -10.66 23.70
C ASN A 292 -8.11 -9.44 23.00
N PHE A 293 -8.25 -8.25 23.58
CA PHE A 293 -7.63 -7.02 23.07
C PHE A 293 -6.39 -6.66 23.90
N GLY A 294 -5.34 -6.19 23.21
CA GLY A 294 -4.09 -5.79 23.84
C GLY A 294 -4.16 -4.32 24.28
N ILE A 295 -3.52 -4.01 25.41
CA ILE A 295 -3.26 -2.63 25.82
C ILE A 295 -1.80 -2.33 25.50
N PHE A 296 -1.59 -1.30 24.69
CA PHE A 296 -0.28 -0.76 24.36
C PHE A 296 0.04 0.37 25.33
N ASN A 297 1.05 0.16 26.16
CA ASN A 297 1.49 1.09 27.18
C ASN A 297 2.73 1.87 26.72
N THR A 298 3.20 2.80 27.55
CA THR A 298 4.35 3.64 27.23
C THR A 298 5.65 2.86 27.09
N PHE A 299 5.82 1.77 27.84
CA PHE A 299 7.01 0.91 27.76
C PHE A 299 7.10 0.15 26.44
N ASP A 300 5.97 -0.09 25.77
CA ASP A 300 5.96 -0.71 24.44
C ASP A 300 6.67 0.13 23.38
N TYR A 301 6.85 1.44 23.62
CA TYR A 301 7.66 2.28 22.74
C TYR A 301 9.16 1.94 22.75
N ASN A 302 9.67 1.29 23.79
CA ASN A 302 11.06 0.83 23.85
C ASN A 302 11.33 -0.41 22.99
N LEU A 303 10.28 -1.15 22.64
CA LEU A 303 10.38 -2.30 21.73
C LEU A 303 10.55 -1.82 20.29
N ASN A 304 11.37 -2.53 19.52
CA ASN A 304 11.44 -2.31 18.07
C ASN A 304 10.18 -2.86 17.36
N LEU A 305 9.99 -2.50 16.09
CA LEU A 305 8.78 -2.87 15.34
C LEU A 305 8.50 -4.39 15.29
N GLU A 306 9.54 -5.22 15.13
CA GLU A 306 9.39 -6.68 15.09
C GLU A 306 9.04 -7.27 16.46
N GLU A 307 9.58 -6.70 17.54
CA GLU A 307 9.21 -7.07 18.91
C GLU A 307 7.76 -6.69 19.24
N ARG A 308 7.31 -5.50 18.84
CA ARG A 308 5.90 -5.08 19.01
C ARG A 308 4.95 -5.97 18.23
N LYS A 309 5.31 -6.32 16.99
CA LYS A 309 4.57 -7.32 16.19
C LYS A 309 4.45 -8.62 16.96
N ALA A 310 5.56 -9.19 17.42
CA ALA A 310 5.56 -10.45 18.16
C ALA A 310 4.72 -10.38 19.44
N LYS A 311 4.80 -9.28 20.19
CA LYS A 311 4.03 -9.07 21.43
C LYS A 311 2.52 -9.02 21.16
N PHE A 312 2.09 -8.34 20.09
CA PHE A 312 0.67 -8.06 19.85
C PHE A 312 0.01 -8.93 18.77
N MET A 313 0.73 -9.84 18.12
CA MET A 313 0.23 -10.65 16.98
C MET A 313 -1.02 -11.48 17.30
N ASN A 314 -1.21 -11.87 18.57
CA ASN A 314 -2.30 -12.77 18.99
C ASN A 314 -3.54 -12.02 19.52
N TYR A 315 -3.57 -10.69 19.48
CA TYR A 315 -4.73 -9.90 19.92
C TYR A 315 -5.63 -9.49 18.75
N ASP A 316 -6.94 -9.48 18.97
CA ASP A 316 -7.95 -9.09 17.95
C ASP A 316 -7.93 -7.57 17.66
N GLY A 317 -7.32 -6.81 18.54
CA GLY A 317 -7.09 -5.38 18.41
C GLY A 317 -6.25 -4.83 19.55
N ILE A 318 -5.60 -3.70 19.31
CA ILE A 318 -4.72 -3.05 20.27
C ILE A 318 -5.26 -1.65 20.56
N LEU A 319 -5.40 -1.29 21.84
CA LEU A 319 -5.72 0.05 22.29
C LEU A 319 -4.52 0.65 22.99
N CYS A 320 -4.23 1.90 22.70
CA CYS A 320 -3.22 2.64 23.44
C CYS A 320 -3.81 3.15 24.76
N GLU A 321 -3.06 2.97 25.83
CA GLU A 321 -3.42 3.38 27.19
C GLU A 321 -3.52 4.90 27.34
N GLU A 322 -2.63 5.67 26.69
CA GLU A 322 -2.62 7.13 26.83
C GLU A 322 -3.72 7.82 26.01
N CYS A 323 -3.89 7.39 24.75
CA CYS A 323 -4.77 8.06 23.78
C CYS A 323 -6.16 7.41 23.68
N ASN A 324 -6.36 6.22 24.28
CA ASN A 324 -7.54 5.37 24.16
C ASN A 324 -7.94 5.04 22.70
N ASN A 325 -7.03 5.29 21.76
CA ASN A 325 -7.23 5.07 20.35
C ASN A 325 -6.72 3.69 19.96
N LYS A 326 -7.35 3.13 18.93
CA LYS A 326 -6.90 1.87 18.34
C LYS A 326 -5.56 2.09 17.66
N ILE A 327 -4.58 1.24 17.98
CA ILE A 327 -3.33 1.16 17.25
C ILE A 327 -3.57 0.35 15.97
N ASP A 328 -3.06 0.89 14.88
CA ASP A 328 -3.09 0.22 13.60
C ASP A 328 -2.13 -0.97 13.61
N THR A 329 -2.63 -2.15 13.24
CA THR A 329 -1.86 -3.39 13.12
C THR A 329 -0.85 -3.35 11.98
N GLN A 330 -0.83 -2.31 11.15
CA GLN A 330 0.23 -2.07 10.18
C GLN A 330 1.46 -1.40 10.80
N TYR A 331 1.24 -0.48 11.75
CA TYR A 331 2.29 0.41 12.27
C TYR A 331 2.78 0.06 13.68
N TYR A 332 1.95 -0.58 14.51
CA TYR A 332 2.28 -0.95 15.90
C TYR A 332 2.83 0.22 16.76
N TYR A 333 2.27 1.43 16.61
CA TYR A 333 2.49 2.58 17.51
C TYR A 333 1.23 3.49 17.57
N CYS A 334 0.97 4.22 18.68
CA CYS A 334 -0.14 5.20 18.70
C CYS A 334 0.23 6.46 17.90
N ILE A 335 -0.33 6.56 16.68
CA ILE A 335 -0.22 7.74 15.82
C ILE A 335 -0.68 9.02 16.55
N SER A 336 -1.77 8.92 17.33
CA SER A 336 -2.30 10.07 18.06
C SER A 336 -1.36 10.58 19.16
N CYS A 337 -0.59 9.70 19.83
CA CYS A 337 0.41 10.14 20.80
C CYS A 337 1.60 10.76 20.06
N CYS A 338 2.06 10.16 18.96
CA CYS A 338 3.14 10.72 18.15
C CYS A 338 2.82 12.12 17.60
N TYR A 339 1.55 12.42 17.27
CA TYR A 339 1.15 13.76 16.82
C TYR A 339 1.10 14.81 17.93
N LYS A 340 0.94 14.40 19.19
CA LYS A 340 0.92 15.30 20.35
C LYS A 340 2.33 15.58 20.88
N GLU A 341 3.27 14.67 20.64
CA GLU A 341 4.66 14.84 21.04
C GLU A 341 5.33 15.91 20.18
N THR A 342 6.15 16.75 20.81
CA THR A 342 6.88 17.86 20.16
C THR A 342 8.38 17.60 20.06
N ASP A 343 8.92 16.73 20.91
CA ASP A 343 10.30 16.30 20.85
C ASP A 343 10.50 15.29 19.72
N VAL A 344 11.25 15.67 18.70
CA VAL A 344 11.42 14.84 17.51
C VAL A 344 12.14 13.52 17.81
N ASN A 345 13.06 13.50 18.78
CA ASN A 345 13.73 12.26 19.19
C ASN A 345 12.73 11.28 19.82
N LYS A 346 11.79 11.80 20.63
CA LYS A 346 10.69 10.99 21.18
C LYS A 346 9.73 10.52 20.11
N ILE A 347 9.34 11.36 19.15
CA ILE A 347 8.47 10.96 18.02
C ILE A 347 9.11 9.79 17.24
N VAL A 348 10.39 9.90 16.92
CA VAL A 348 11.11 8.87 16.16
C VAL A 348 11.26 7.60 16.98
N HIS A 349 11.61 7.70 18.26
CA HIS A 349 11.63 6.56 19.16
C HIS A 349 10.25 5.88 19.27
N MET A 350 9.17 6.66 19.36
CA MET A 350 7.81 6.13 19.38
C MET A 350 7.46 5.39 18.08
N LYS A 351 7.89 5.90 16.91
CA LYS A 351 7.65 5.28 15.60
C LYS A 351 8.50 4.03 15.36
N PHE A 352 9.78 4.05 15.72
CA PHE A 352 10.78 3.10 15.24
C PHE A 352 11.47 2.27 16.34
N GLY A 353 11.25 2.60 17.60
CA GLY A 353 11.95 2.05 18.77
C GLY A 353 13.40 2.52 18.83
N SER A 354 14.28 1.73 19.45
CA SER A 354 15.72 2.03 19.55
C SER A 354 16.52 1.79 18.26
N ASN A 355 15.92 1.23 17.21
CA ASN A 355 16.59 0.89 15.95
C ASN A 355 16.34 1.93 14.84
N PHE A 356 16.79 3.16 15.05
CA PHE A 356 16.81 4.23 14.04
C PHE A 356 18.24 4.71 13.76
N GLY A 357 18.51 5.14 12.53
CA GLY A 357 19.81 5.63 12.11
C GLY A 357 19.89 7.15 12.19
N ILE A 358 21.08 7.68 12.48
CA ILE A 358 21.37 9.11 12.34
C ILE A 358 22.11 9.32 11.02
N PHE A 359 21.56 10.18 10.18
CA PHE A 359 22.12 10.66 8.92
C PHE A 359 22.99 11.87 9.20
N ASN A 360 24.29 11.66 9.06
CA ASN A 360 25.28 12.68 9.31
C ASN A 360 25.52 13.49 8.03
N THR A 361 25.95 14.73 8.17
CA THR A 361 26.38 15.60 7.07
C THR A 361 27.44 14.96 6.19
N PHE A 362 28.34 14.17 6.78
CA PHE A 362 29.33 13.39 6.05
C PHE A 362 28.72 12.31 5.15
N ASP A 363 27.49 11.86 5.42
CA ASP A 363 26.79 10.90 4.56
C ASP A 363 26.38 11.52 3.23
N TYR A 364 26.42 12.84 3.09
CA TYR A 364 26.31 13.49 1.80
C TYR A 364 27.48 13.19 0.85
N ASN A 365 28.63 12.73 1.38
CA ASN A 365 29.75 12.32 0.54
C ASN A 365 29.55 10.93 -0.08
N LEU A 366 28.69 10.11 0.52
CA LEU A 366 28.29 8.82 -0.04
C LEU A 366 27.39 9.03 -1.26
N ASN A 367 27.51 8.18 -2.27
CA ASN A 367 26.56 8.13 -3.38
C ASN A 367 25.23 7.49 -2.93
N LEU A 368 24.20 7.55 -3.78
CA LEU A 368 22.85 7.11 -3.42
C LEU A 368 22.78 5.61 -3.06
N GLU A 369 23.56 4.76 -3.73
CA GLU A 369 23.62 3.32 -3.48
C GLU A 369 24.30 3.01 -2.14
N GLU A 370 25.38 3.72 -1.83
CA GLU A 370 26.10 3.63 -0.55
C GLU A 370 25.22 4.07 0.63
N ARG A 371 24.47 5.17 0.47
CA ARG A 371 23.50 5.60 1.51
C ARG A 371 22.38 4.60 1.70
N ARG A 372 21.86 4.03 0.60
CA ARG A 372 20.88 2.94 0.64
C ARG A 372 21.41 1.79 1.46
N ALA A 373 22.61 1.29 1.16
CA ALA A 373 23.24 0.20 1.89
C ALA A 373 23.44 0.53 3.38
N LYS A 374 23.98 1.72 3.70
CA LYS A 374 24.22 2.17 5.09
C LYS A 374 22.94 2.18 5.93
N TYR A 375 21.83 2.64 5.37
CA TYR A 375 20.59 2.82 6.13
C TYR A 375 19.53 1.74 5.94
N THR A 376 19.81 0.68 5.17
CA THR A 376 18.82 -0.38 4.84
C THR A 376 18.30 -1.13 6.07
N ASN A 377 19.09 -1.28 7.13
CA ASN A 377 18.70 -2.07 8.30
C ASN A 377 18.04 -1.26 9.43
N TYR A 378 17.98 0.07 9.32
CA TYR A 378 17.30 0.94 10.30
C TYR A 378 15.82 1.09 9.99
N ASN A 379 14.97 1.15 11.02
CA ASN A 379 13.53 1.31 10.85
C ASN A 379 13.15 2.74 10.42
N GLY A 380 13.95 3.74 10.80
CA GLY A 380 13.82 5.15 10.41
C GLY A 380 15.18 5.86 10.41
N ILE A 381 15.28 7.03 9.77
CA ILE A 381 16.52 7.80 9.65
C ILE A 381 16.25 9.25 10.08
N LEU A 382 17.11 9.81 10.95
CA LEU A 382 17.05 11.21 11.38
C LEU A 382 18.23 12.00 10.85
N CYS A 383 18.00 13.18 10.28
CA CYS A 383 19.07 14.10 9.92
C CYS A 383 19.66 14.77 11.17
N GLU A 384 20.99 14.69 11.36
CA GLU A 384 21.67 15.30 12.51
C GLU A 384 21.52 16.83 12.58
N GLU A 385 21.45 17.51 11.41
CA GLU A 385 21.45 18.98 11.38
C GLU A 385 20.09 19.58 11.77
N CYS A 386 19.00 18.95 11.34
CA CYS A 386 17.66 19.52 11.50
C CYS A 386 16.73 18.67 12.36
N ASN A 387 17.22 17.52 12.85
CA ASN A 387 16.45 16.54 13.59
C ASN A 387 15.16 16.11 12.87
N ARG A 388 15.12 16.17 11.52
CA ARG A 388 13.95 15.72 10.75
C ARG A 388 14.17 14.33 10.17
N GLU A 389 13.06 13.60 10.08
CA GLU A 389 13.01 12.27 9.48
C GLU A 389 13.33 12.34 7.98
N ILE A 390 14.21 11.46 7.51
CA ILE A 390 14.56 11.30 6.10
C ILE A 390 13.74 10.16 5.50
N ASN A 391 13.13 10.42 4.34
CA ASN A 391 12.41 9.38 3.60
C ASN A 391 13.40 8.34 3.03
N LYS A 392 13.26 7.10 3.51
CA LYS A 392 14.08 5.94 3.14
C LYS A 392 13.66 5.28 1.82
N TYR A 393 12.52 5.63 1.23
CA TYR A 393 12.06 5.00 -0.01
C TYR A 393 12.57 5.68 -1.27
N ASP A 394 12.67 7.01 -1.25
CA ASP A 394 12.89 7.77 -2.48
C ASP A 394 14.25 8.49 -2.49
N ASP A 395 14.62 9.17 -1.41
CA ASP A 395 15.59 10.27 -1.48
C ASP A 395 16.93 10.00 -0.77
N PHE A 396 16.99 9.36 0.42
CA PHE A 396 18.25 9.20 1.19
C PHE A 396 19.09 10.50 1.30
N TYR A 397 18.42 11.65 1.41
CA TYR A 397 18.98 12.95 1.77
C TYR A 397 17.95 13.74 2.57
N CYS A 398 18.39 14.65 3.44
CA CYS A 398 17.46 15.56 4.09
C CYS A 398 16.93 16.61 3.11
N THR A 399 15.63 16.53 2.78
CA THR A 399 14.94 17.49 1.92
C THR A 399 14.93 18.90 2.49
N TYR A 400 14.75 19.03 3.82
CA TYR A 400 14.74 20.32 4.49
C TYR A 400 16.10 21.03 4.44
N CYS A 401 17.21 20.32 4.72
CA CYS A 401 18.55 20.90 4.58
C CYS A 401 18.86 21.19 3.11
N TYR A 402 18.47 20.29 2.20
CA TYR A 402 18.63 20.49 0.75
C TYR A 402 17.91 21.77 0.27
N ASP A 403 16.68 22.02 0.71
CA ASP A 403 15.94 23.20 0.26
C ASP A 403 16.54 24.52 0.76
N LYS A 404 17.17 24.50 1.96
CA LYS A 404 17.88 25.66 2.54
C LYS A 404 19.24 25.93 1.92
N GLU A 405 19.95 24.92 1.44
CA GLU A 405 21.28 25.10 0.84
C GLU A 405 21.19 25.96 -0.43
N THR A 406 22.07 26.93 -0.60
CA THR A 406 22.08 27.83 -1.77
C THR A 406 23.20 27.49 -2.74
N ASP A 407 24.27 26.86 -2.26
CA ASP A 407 25.41 26.47 -3.08
C ASP A 407 25.07 25.28 -3.99
N VAL A 408 25.33 25.42 -5.30
CA VAL A 408 24.97 24.41 -6.33
C VAL A 408 25.73 23.12 -6.13
N ILE A 409 27.02 23.24 -5.79
CA ILE A 409 27.93 22.11 -5.63
C ILE A 409 27.50 21.33 -4.39
N LYS A 410 27.27 22.00 -3.26
CA LYS A 410 26.74 21.37 -2.05
C LYS A 410 25.37 20.75 -2.26
N LYS A 411 24.43 21.41 -2.96
CA LYS A 411 23.14 20.81 -3.33
C LYS A 411 23.30 19.54 -4.15
N GLY A 412 24.24 19.53 -5.09
CA GLY A 412 24.57 18.36 -5.92
C GLY A 412 25.08 17.22 -5.07
N HIS A 413 26.07 17.49 -4.21
CA HIS A 413 26.58 16.51 -3.25
C HIS A 413 25.49 15.99 -2.31
N MET A 414 24.66 16.87 -1.76
CA MET A 414 23.57 16.48 -0.86
C MET A 414 22.60 15.51 -1.51
N LYS A 415 22.28 15.68 -2.79
CA LYS A 415 21.26 14.87 -3.47
C LYS A 415 21.79 13.64 -4.19
N PHE A 416 23.00 13.72 -4.76
CA PHE A 416 23.55 12.71 -5.67
C PHE A 416 24.90 12.13 -5.22
N GLY A 417 25.51 12.69 -4.17
CA GLY A 417 26.87 12.34 -3.77
C GLY A 417 27.91 12.97 -4.69
N SER A 418 29.08 12.34 -4.84
CA SER A 418 30.19 12.88 -5.64
C SER A 418 30.03 12.74 -7.16
N LYS A 419 29.06 11.94 -7.64
CA LYS A 419 28.86 11.63 -9.07
C LYS A 419 27.71 12.41 -9.71
N PHE A 420 27.75 13.73 -9.69
CA PHE A 420 26.77 14.58 -10.38
C PHE A 420 27.42 15.53 -11.39
N GLY A 421 26.66 15.84 -12.45
CA GLY A 421 27.06 16.79 -13.48
C GLY A 421 26.52 18.18 -13.21
N ILE A 422 27.28 19.21 -13.56
CA ILE A 422 26.79 20.59 -13.63
C ILE A 422 26.52 20.90 -15.10
N PHE A 423 25.30 21.35 -15.37
CA PHE A 423 24.85 21.82 -16.68
C PHE A 423 25.08 23.32 -16.77
N ASN A 424 26.05 23.69 -17.61
CA ASN A 424 26.50 25.05 -17.80
C ASN A 424 25.70 25.74 -18.91
N THR A 425 25.70 27.07 -18.97
CA THR A 425 25.01 27.81 -20.03
C THR A 425 25.54 27.49 -21.42
N PHE A 426 26.84 27.17 -21.52
CA PHE A 426 27.46 26.74 -22.78
C PHE A 426 26.93 25.38 -23.27
N ASP A 427 26.39 24.54 -22.39
CA ASP A 427 25.81 23.25 -22.78
C ASP A 427 24.52 23.41 -23.58
N TYR A 428 23.91 24.61 -23.57
CA TYR A 428 22.82 24.92 -24.50
C TYR A 428 23.27 24.99 -25.97
N ASN A 429 24.56 25.12 -26.25
CA ASN A 429 25.08 25.09 -27.62
C ASN A 429 25.17 23.66 -28.18
N LEU A 430 25.23 22.65 -27.31
CA LEU A 430 25.22 21.24 -27.70
C LEU A 430 23.81 20.82 -28.13
N ASP A 431 23.70 19.91 -29.11
CA ASP A 431 22.43 19.29 -29.44
C ASP A 431 22.01 18.24 -28.40
N LEU A 432 20.77 17.74 -28.47
CA LEU A 432 20.24 16.80 -27.47
C LEU A 432 21.07 15.49 -27.38
N LYS A 433 21.59 15.02 -28.53
CA LYS A 433 22.38 13.78 -28.59
C LYS A 433 23.74 13.98 -27.94
N GLU A 434 24.37 15.13 -28.18
CA GLU A 434 25.63 15.53 -27.56
C GLU A 434 25.49 15.72 -26.04
N ARG A 435 24.42 16.40 -25.57
CA ARG A 435 24.15 16.55 -24.13
C ARG A 435 23.91 15.21 -23.46
N LYS A 436 23.16 14.32 -24.12
CA LYS A 436 22.94 12.96 -23.63
C LYS A 436 24.27 12.22 -23.46
N ALA A 437 25.13 12.24 -24.48
CA ALA A 437 26.45 11.62 -24.39
C ALA A 437 27.32 12.22 -23.27
N LYS A 438 27.29 13.55 -23.10
CA LYS A 438 28.04 14.26 -22.05
C LYS A 438 27.60 13.86 -20.63
N TYR A 439 26.30 13.70 -20.40
CA TYR A 439 25.74 13.53 -19.05
C TYR A 439 25.24 12.12 -18.70
N MET A 440 25.29 11.15 -19.62
CA MET A 440 24.71 9.81 -19.44
C MET A 440 25.28 9.02 -18.24
N ASN A 441 26.52 9.29 -17.84
CA ASN A 441 27.22 8.56 -16.77
C ASN A 441 27.15 9.24 -15.39
N TYR A 442 26.36 10.31 -15.23
CA TYR A 442 26.17 10.97 -13.94
C TYR A 442 24.87 10.51 -13.26
N ASP A 443 24.89 10.42 -11.94
CA ASP A 443 23.72 10.02 -11.12
C ASP A 443 22.64 11.11 -11.09
N GLY A 444 23.02 12.36 -11.38
CA GLY A 444 22.13 13.49 -11.56
C GLY A 444 22.81 14.70 -12.18
N ILE A 445 22.00 15.62 -12.71
CA ILE A 445 22.49 16.85 -13.35
C ILE A 445 21.83 18.05 -12.66
N LEU A 446 22.62 19.05 -12.26
CA LEU A 446 22.11 20.32 -11.74
C LEU A 446 22.35 21.45 -12.74
N CYS A 447 21.35 22.32 -12.92
CA CYS A 447 21.53 23.55 -13.69
C CYS A 447 22.27 24.59 -12.85
N GLU A 448 23.39 25.12 -13.36
CA GLU A 448 24.17 26.15 -12.67
C GLU A 448 23.38 27.45 -12.43
N LYS A 449 22.42 27.76 -13.31
CA LYS A 449 21.69 29.04 -13.29
C LYS A 449 20.57 29.09 -12.24
N CYS A 450 19.97 27.95 -11.90
CA CYS A 450 18.80 27.91 -11.02
C CYS A 450 18.87 26.87 -9.91
N ASN A 451 19.96 26.09 -9.86
CA ASN A 451 20.25 25.07 -8.85
C ASN A 451 19.17 23.98 -8.78
N LYS A 452 18.39 23.83 -9.85
CA LYS A 452 17.36 22.80 -9.99
C LYS A 452 17.95 21.60 -10.73
N LYS A 453 17.46 20.42 -10.34
CA LYS A 453 17.72 19.15 -11.04
C LYS A 453 17.18 19.23 -12.46
N ILE A 454 18.03 18.88 -13.42
CA ILE A 454 17.64 18.60 -14.80
C ILE A 454 17.18 17.14 -14.87
N ASN A 455 16.06 16.92 -15.55
CA ASN A 455 15.55 15.59 -15.78
C ASN A 455 16.47 14.83 -16.74
N ASN A 456 16.82 13.58 -16.38
CA ASN A 456 17.71 12.72 -17.18
C ASN A 456 17.10 12.31 -18.53
N TYR A 457 15.81 12.60 -18.78
CA TYR A 457 15.18 12.43 -20.08
C TYR A 457 15.26 13.67 -20.97
N ASP A 458 15.25 14.86 -20.36
CA ASP A 458 15.13 16.13 -21.07
C ASP A 458 16.50 16.70 -21.45
N TYR A 459 17.54 16.53 -20.61
CA TYR A 459 18.89 17.08 -20.83
C TYR A 459 18.91 18.61 -21.14
N TYR A 460 17.93 19.36 -20.62
CA TYR A 460 17.93 20.83 -20.53
C TYR A 460 17.17 21.27 -19.28
N CYS A 461 17.43 22.48 -18.79
CA CYS A 461 16.73 22.98 -17.62
C CYS A 461 15.34 23.53 -17.98
N THR A 462 14.30 22.77 -17.66
CA THR A 462 12.89 23.15 -17.87
C THR A 462 12.54 24.45 -17.14
N TYR A 463 12.98 24.61 -15.89
CA TYR A 463 12.73 25.83 -15.13
C TYR A 463 13.30 27.09 -15.80
N CYS A 464 14.53 27.01 -16.33
CA CYS A 464 15.13 28.13 -17.05
C CYS A 464 14.44 28.35 -18.41
N TYR A 465 14.05 27.28 -19.09
CA TYR A 465 13.32 27.33 -20.36
C TYR A 465 11.94 28.00 -20.20
N ASP A 466 11.20 27.67 -19.14
CA ASP A 466 9.87 28.23 -18.88
C ASP A 466 9.92 29.73 -18.54
N LYS A 467 11.03 30.19 -17.93
CA LYS A 467 11.29 31.60 -17.64
C LYS A 467 11.83 32.41 -18.81
N GLU A 468 12.38 31.78 -19.83
CA GLU A 468 12.95 32.47 -20.98
C GLU A 468 11.85 32.96 -21.93
N THR A 469 11.88 34.26 -22.25
CA THR A 469 10.88 34.90 -23.11
C THR A 469 11.40 35.13 -24.53
N ASN A 470 12.72 35.14 -24.74
CA ASN A 470 13.31 35.27 -26.06
C ASN A 470 13.21 33.94 -26.83
N ILE A 471 12.50 33.93 -27.95
CA ILE A 471 12.23 32.72 -28.74
C ILE A 471 13.50 32.03 -29.25
N ILE A 472 14.52 32.79 -29.64
CA ILE A 472 15.79 32.27 -30.15
C ILE A 472 16.53 31.56 -29.01
N LYS A 473 16.66 32.22 -27.86
CA LYS A 473 17.28 31.61 -26.66
C LYS A 473 16.52 30.37 -26.20
N LYS A 474 15.19 30.42 -26.18
CA LYS A 474 14.33 29.31 -25.79
C LYS A 474 14.49 28.11 -26.73
N GLY A 475 14.62 28.36 -28.03
CA GLY A 475 14.91 27.34 -29.04
C GLY A 475 16.27 26.67 -28.83
N HIS A 476 17.32 27.48 -28.66
CA HIS A 476 18.66 26.98 -28.32
C HIS A 476 18.67 26.16 -27.03
N MET A 477 17.94 26.59 -26.01
CA MET A 477 17.90 25.89 -24.73
C MET A 477 17.37 24.47 -24.84
N LYS A 478 16.37 24.22 -25.71
CA LYS A 478 15.74 22.89 -25.84
C LYS A 478 16.31 22.03 -26.96
N PHE A 479 16.61 22.64 -28.11
CA PHE A 479 16.92 21.93 -29.35
C PHE A 479 18.36 22.15 -29.84
N GLY A 480 19.15 23.00 -29.16
CA GLY A 480 20.48 23.40 -29.65
C GLY A 480 20.37 24.33 -30.86
N SER A 481 21.33 24.30 -31.78
CA SER A 481 21.34 25.18 -32.95
C SER A 481 20.37 24.77 -34.07
N LYS A 482 19.78 23.57 -34.01
CA LYS A 482 18.95 22.99 -35.08
C LYS A 482 17.44 23.08 -34.80
N PHE A 483 16.88 24.28 -34.69
CA PHE A 483 15.43 24.48 -34.56
C PHE A 483 14.87 25.45 -35.60
N GLY A 484 13.60 25.27 -35.93
CA GLY A 484 12.85 26.15 -36.82
C GLY A 484 11.94 27.11 -36.05
N ILE A 485 11.74 28.31 -36.60
CA ILE A 485 10.70 29.23 -36.14
C ILE A 485 9.52 29.14 -37.11
N PHE A 486 8.33 28.89 -36.57
CA PHE A 486 7.07 28.87 -37.29
C PHE A 486 6.43 30.25 -37.22
N ASN A 487 6.43 30.92 -38.36
CA ASN A 487 5.90 32.26 -38.54
C ASN A 487 4.40 32.20 -38.81
N THR A 488 3.70 33.31 -38.59
CA THR A 488 2.25 33.38 -38.85
C THR A 488 1.90 33.13 -40.33
N PHE A 489 2.78 33.51 -41.26
CA PHE A 489 2.62 33.23 -42.69
C PHE A 489 2.71 31.75 -43.04
N ASP A 490 3.32 30.91 -42.19
CA ASP A 490 3.40 29.47 -42.44
C ASP A 490 2.04 28.79 -42.36
N TYR A 491 1.02 29.44 -41.79
CA TYR A 491 -0.36 28.97 -41.88
C TYR A 491 -0.94 29.00 -43.30
N ASN A 492 -0.36 29.76 -44.23
CA ASN A 492 -0.78 29.78 -45.63
C ASN A 492 -0.31 28.52 -46.40
N LEU A 493 0.76 27.89 -45.91
CA LEU A 493 1.27 26.64 -46.47
C LEU A 493 0.33 25.48 -46.11
N ASP A 494 0.14 24.56 -47.05
CA ASP A 494 -0.61 23.34 -46.77
C ASP A 494 0.15 22.41 -45.79
N LEU A 495 -0.47 21.32 -45.34
CA LEU A 495 0.14 20.47 -44.34
C LEU A 495 1.38 19.72 -44.88
N LYS A 496 1.39 19.40 -46.18
CA LYS A 496 2.49 18.70 -46.85
C LYS A 496 3.69 19.63 -47.05
N GLU A 497 3.45 20.88 -47.40
CA GLU A 497 4.46 21.94 -47.52
C GLU A 497 5.09 22.26 -46.17
N ARG A 498 4.27 22.41 -45.10
CA ARG A 498 4.80 22.62 -43.74
C ARG A 498 5.63 21.45 -43.25
N LYS A 499 5.21 20.22 -43.55
CA LYS A 499 6.00 19.02 -43.30
C LYS A 499 7.36 19.11 -43.98
N ALA A 500 7.39 19.35 -45.29
CA ALA A 500 8.64 19.46 -46.04
C ALA A 500 9.56 20.56 -45.51
N LYS A 501 9.00 21.74 -45.18
CA LYS A 501 9.75 22.88 -44.65
C LYS A 501 10.41 22.58 -43.30
N TYR A 502 9.70 21.90 -42.39
CA TYR A 502 10.17 21.72 -41.01
C TYR A 502 10.68 20.32 -40.64
N MET A 503 10.65 19.35 -41.55
CA MET A 503 10.99 17.95 -41.27
C MET A 503 12.38 17.76 -40.68
N ASN A 504 13.36 18.53 -41.18
CA ASN A 504 14.78 18.38 -40.85
C ASN A 504 15.25 19.18 -39.60
N TYR A 505 14.38 19.98 -38.98
CA TYR A 505 14.72 20.66 -37.72
C TYR A 505 14.45 19.76 -36.53
N ASP A 506 15.24 19.81 -35.45
CA ASP A 506 15.00 18.98 -34.26
C ASP A 506 13.75 19.42 -33.47
N GLY A 507 13.42 20.71 -33.52
CA GLY A 507 12.22 21.30 -32.93
C GLY A 507 11.69 22.49 -33.71
N ILE A 508 10.44 22.87 -33.43
CA ILE A 508 9.77 24.01 -34.06
C ILE A 508 9.14 24.87 -32.97
N LEU A 509 9.41 26.17 -32.95
CA LEU A 509 8.81 27.12 -32.02
C LEU A 509 7.84 28.05 -32.75
N CYS A 510 6.68 28.30 -32.16
CA CYS A 510 5.73 29.28 -32.69
C CYS A 510 6.16 30.70 -32.33
N GLU A 511 6.36 31.55 -33.34
CA GLU A 511 6.69 32.97 -33.18
C GLU A 511 5.67 33.73 -32.31
N LYS A 512 4.38 33.43 -32.49
CA LYS A 512 3.28 34.17 -31.85
C LYS A 512 3.15 33.90 -30.35
N CYS A 513 3.50 32.70 -29.88
CA CYS A 513 3.25 32.32 -28.48
C CYS A 513 4.43 31.65 -27.78
N ASN A 514 5.60 31.57 -28.42
CA ASN A 514 6.83 30.98 -27.88
C ASN A 514 6.64 29.54 -27.33
N ASN A 515 5.66 28.81 -27.87
CA ASN A 515 5.40 27.41 -27.51
C ASN A 515 5.89 26.49 -28.63
N ASP A 516 6.29 25.29 -28.22
CA ASP A 516 6.68 24.24 -29.14
C ASP A 516 5.51 23.80 -30.03
N ILE A 517 5.81 23.59 -31.31
CA ILE A 517 4.92 22.94 -32.26
C ILE A 517 5.33 21.48 -32.35
N TYR A 518 4.46 20.59 -31.90
CA TYR A 518 4.66 19.17 -32.10
C TYR A 518 4.67 18.84 -33.59
N LYS A 519 5.75 18.18 -34.06
CA LYS A 519 5.90 17.69 -35.44
C LYS A 519 4.77 16.76 -35.89
N ARG A 520 3.95 16.20 -34.99
CA ARG A 520 2.77 15.44 -35.40
C ARG A 520 1.71 16.32 -36.09
N PHE A 521 1.65 17.60 -35.70
CA PHE A 521 0.58 18.51 -36.11
C PHE A 521 1.04 19.57 -37.12
N TYR A 522 2.30 20.03 -37.05
CA TYR A 522 2.83 21.11 -37.91
C TYR A 522 1.97 22.40 -37.89
N TYR A 523 1.27 22.65 -36.78
CA TYR A 523 0.59 23.91 -36.47
C TYR A 523 0.62 24.14 -34.97
N CYS A 524 0.61 25.41 -34.54
CA CYS A 524 0.57 25.72 -33.11
C CYS A 524 -0.83 25.45 -32.52
N ILE A 525 -0.94 24.43 -31.67
CA ILE A 525 -2.19 24.09 -30.94
C ILE A 525 -2.64 25.24 -30.05
N TYR A 526 -1.72 25.87 -29.33
CA TYR A 526 -2.07 26.96 -28.42
C TYR A 526 -2.70 28.15 -29.16
N CYS A 527 -2.11 28.56 -30.30
CA CYS A 527 -2.69 29.60 -31.14
C CYS A 527 -4.00 29.13 -31.78
N TYR A 528 -4.07 27.87 -32.20
CA TYR A 528 -5.30 27.28 -32.74
C TYR A 528 -6.42 27.34 -31.71
N ASP A 529 -6.23 26.87 -30.48
CA ASP A 529 -7.29 26.81 -29.46
C ASP A 529 -7.84 28.19 -29.10
N LYS A 530 -6.96 29.21 -29.05
CA LYS A 530 -7.31 30.61 -28.79
C LYS A 530 -8.06 31.31 -29.93
N GLU A 531 -7.94 30.84 -31.18
CA GLU A 531 -8.63 31.45 -32.31
C GLU A 531 -10.14 31.22 -32.19
N THR A 532 -10.96 32.24 -32.41
CA THR A 532 -12.43 32.13 -32.29
C THR A 532 -13.11 32.09 -33.65
N ASP A 533 -12.45 32.62 -34.68
CA ASP A 533 -12.90 32.53 -36.05
C ASP A 533 -12.70 31.09 -36.56
N VAL A 534 -13.83 30.43 -36.86
CA VAL A 534 -13.86 29.05 -37.32
C VAL A 534 -13.11 28.88 -38.65
N ASN A 535 -13.16 29.85 -39.56
CA ASN A 535 -12.45 29.81 -40.83
C ASN A 535 -10.94 29.99 -40.65
N LYS A 536 -10.52 30.88 -39.74
CA LYS A 536 -9.10 31.01 -39.39
C LYS A 536 -8.56 29.75 -38.69
N LYS A 537 -9.31 29.17 -37.73
CA LYS A 537 -8.96 27.88 -37.11
C LYS A 537 -8.73 26.78 -38.16
N ARG A 538 -9.61 26.69 -39.14
CA ARG A 538 -9.53 25.71 -40.23
C ARG A 538 -8.30 25.92 -41.11
N HIS A 539 -8.08 27.17 -41.52
CA HIS A 539 -6.90 27.55 -42.29
C HIS A 539 -5.61 27.25 -41.50
N MET A 540 -5.57 27.50 -40.19
CA MET A 540 -4.41 27.17 -39.35
C MET A 540 -4.11 25.66 -39.31
N LYS A 541 -5.15 24.83 -39.33
CA LYS A 541 -5.04 23.37 -39.26
C LYS A 541 -4.65 22.75 -40.60
N PHE A 542 -5.32 23.12 -41.68
CA PHE A 542 -5.21 22.46 -42.98
C PHE A 542 -4.52 23.30 -44.08
N GLY A 543 -4.21 24.57 -43.81
CA GLY A 543 -3.77 25.52 -44.83
C GLY A 543 -4.88 25.80 -45.84
N SER A 544 -4.49 26.04 -47.09
CA SER A 544 -5.43 26.27 -48.20
C SER A 544 -6.02 24.97 -48.80
N ASN A 545 -5.46 23.80 -48.46
CA ASN A 545 -5.79 22.51 -49.08
C ASN A 545 -6.90 21.74 -48.32
N PHE A 546 -8.08 22.35 -48.15
CA PHE A 546 -9.27 21.68 -47.57
C PHE A 546 -10.48 21.76 -48.50
N LYS A 547 -11.43 20.82 -48.34
CA LYS A 547 -12.66 20.76 -49.15
C LYS A 547 -13.91 20.64 -48.28
N ILE A 548 -15.01 21.19 -48.78
CA ILE A 548 -16.34 21.00 -48.19
C ILE A 548 -16.92 19.68 -48.71
N PHE A 549 -17.34 18.82 -47.79
CA PHE A 549 -18.13 17.64 -48.02
C PHE A 549 -19.57 18.03 -48.27
N ASN A 550 -20.02 17.82 -49.51
CA ASN A 550 -21.38 18.13 -49.90
C ASN A 550 -22.33 17.03 -49.38
N THR A 551 -23.43 17.41 -48.74
CA THR A 551 -24.41 16.42 -48.24
C THR A 551 -25.06 15.57 -49.33
N PHE A 552 -25.12 16.06 -50.58
CA PHE A 552 -25.56 15.27 -51.74
C PHE A 552 -24.65 14.07 -52.04
N ASP A 553 -23.39 14.08 -51.56
CA ASP A 553 -22.48 12.94 -51.74
C ASP A 553 -22.88 11.72 -50.91
N TYR A 554 -23.75 11.87 -49.90
CA TYR A 554 -24.33 10.70 -49.22
C TYR A 554 -25.32 9.93 -50.08
N THR A 555 -25.95 10.60 -51.05
CA THR A 555 -26.96 10.01 -51.93
C THR A 555 -26.35 9.52 -53.24
N ASN A 556 -25.34 10.24 -53.73
CA ASN A 556 -24.79 10.03 -55.07
C ASN A 556 -23.52 9.18 -55.09
N LEU A 557 -22.82 9.01 -53.96
CA LEU A 557 -21.55 8.31 -53.90
C LEU A 557 -21.55 7.22 -52.80
N ASN A 558 -21.06 6.03 -53.14
CA ASN A 558 -20.77 5.00 -52.14
C ASN A 558 -19.50 5.34 -51.33
N LEU A 559 -19.17 4.53 -50.31
CA LEU A 559 -18.03 4.83 -49.43
C LEU A 559 -16.68 4.86 -50.17
N GLU A 560 -16.47 3.97 -51.15
CA GLU A 560 -15.23 3.91 -51.94
C GLU A 560 -15.11 5.09 -52.92
N GLU A 561 -16.22 5.53 -53.50
CA GLU A 561 -16.27 6.73 -54.34
C GLU A 561 -16.02 8.01 -53.53
N ARG A 562 -16.54 8.09 -52.31
CA ARG A 562 -16.25 9.22 -51.39
C ARG A 562 -14.79 9.23 -50.94
N LYS A 563 -14.21 8.06 -50.68
CA LYS A 563 -12.77 7.91 -50.44
C LYS A 563 -12.00 8.50 -51.62
N ALA A 564 -12.24 8.01 -52.83
CA ALA A 564 -11.55 8.48 -54.03
C ALA A 564 -11.68 10.01 -54.24
N LYS A 565 -12.89 10.56 -54.06
CA LYS A 565 -13.16 12.00 -54.24
C LYS A 565 -12.43 12.89 -53.25
N TYR A 566 -12.29 12.46 -51.99
CA TYR A 566 -11.82 13.33 -50.90
C TYR A 566 -10.44 12.98 -50.32
N MET A 567 -9.82 11.88 -50.76
CA MET A 567 -8.57 11.36 -50.18
C MET A 567 -7.36 12.30 -50.35
N ASN A 568 -7.33 13.12 -51.39
CA ASN A 568 -6.19 14.00 -51.72
C ASN A 568 -6.20 15.37 -51.01
N TYR A 569 -7.28 15.73 -50.32
CA TYR A 569 -7.32 16.97 -49.52
C TYR A 569 -6.65 16.75 -48.16
N ASP A 570 -6.23 17.80 -47.46
CA ASP A 570 -5.68 17.72 -46.09
C ASP A 570 -6.78 17.77 -45.02
N GLY A 571 -7.90 18.44 -45.30
CA GLY A 571 -9.10 18.48 -44.45
C GLY A 571 -10.41 18.33 -45.24
N ILE A 572 -11.41 17.67 -44.65
CA ILE A 572 -12.78 17.57 -45.19
C ILE A 572 -13.75 18.10 -44.14
N LEU A 573 -14.64 19.00 -44.53
CA LEU A 573 -15.61 19.63 -43.62
C LEU A 573 -17.03 19.32 -44.03
N CYS A 574 -17.87 18.86 -43.11
CA CYS A 574 -19.29 18.67 -43.41
C CYS A 574 -19.99 20.02 -43.64
N GLU A 575 -20.58 20.19 -44.83
CA GLU A 575 -21.39 21.37 -45.19
C GLU A 575 -22.49 21.68 -44.16
N LYS A 576 -23.17 20.66 -43.65
CA LYS A 576 -24.35 20.81 -42.78
C LYS A 576 -24.03 21.19 -41.34
N CYS A 577 -22.94 20.67 -40.78
CA CYS A 577 -22.64 20.86 -39.35
C CYS A 577 -21.28 21.50 -39.09
N ASN A 578 -20.53 21.84 -40.14
CA ASN A 578 -19.25 22.52 -40.04
C ASN A 578 -18.15 21.74 -39.28
N ASN A 579 -18.38 20.45 -38.96
CA ASN A 579 -17.41 19.58 -38.31
C ASN A 579 -16.48 18.88 -39.30
N ASP A 580 -15.27 18.59 -38.83
CA ASP A 580 -14.27 17.79 -39.55
C ASP A 580 -14.76 16.36 -39.79
N ILE A 581 -14.56 15.86 -41.01
CA ILE A 581 -14.78 14.46 -41.37
C ILE A 581 -13.44 13.74 -41.32
N TYR A 582 -13.36 12.71 -40.48
CA TYR A 582 -12.15 11.92 -40.29
C TYR A 582 -11.92 10.98 -41.50
N LYS A 583 -10.75 11.11 -42.14
CA LYS A 583 -10.37 10.34 -43.34
C LYS A 583 -9.97 8.90 -43.07
N TYR A 584 -9.54 8.56 -41.86
CA TYR A 584 -8.99 7.22 -41.62
C TYR A 584 -10.07 6.14 -41.56
N ASP A 585 -11.26 6.45 -41.05
CA ASP A 585 -12.25 5.40 -40.75
C ASP A 585 -13.60 5.60 -41.43
N ASN A 586 -14.05 6.83 -41.68
CA ASN A 586 -15.48 7.07 -41.86
C ASN A 586 -15.86 7.77 -43.18
N PHE A 587 -15.14 8.78 -43.71
CA PHE A 587 -15.58 9.54 -44.92
C PHE A 587 -17.09 9.96 -44.91
N TYR A 588 -17.66 10.06 -43.71
CA TYR A 588 -18.98 10.56 -43.40
C TYR A 588 -18.89 11.38 -42.11
N CYS A 589 -19.80 12.33 -41.97
CA CYS A 589 -19.91 13.14 -40.78
C CYS A 589 -20.62 12.36 -39.66
N THR A 590 -19.85 11.95 -38.65
CA THR A 590 -20.36 11.26 -37.46
C THR A 590 -21.42 12.08 -36.73
N TYR A 591 -21.21 13.38 -36.59
CA TYR A 591 -22.18 14.26 -35.95
C TYR A 591 -23.54 14.31 -36.66
N CYS A 592 -23.53 14.36 -38.00
CA CYS A 592 -24.77 14.31 -38.77
C CYS A 592 -25.39 12.92 -38.73
N TYR A 593 -24.57 11.87 -38.77
CA TYR A 593 -25.00 10.48 -38.66
C TYR A 593 -25.72 10.25 -37.33
N ASP A 594 -25.15 10.69 -36.21
CA ASP A 594 -25.74 10.49 -34.88
C ASP A 594 -27.10 11.19 -34.73
N LYS A 595 -27.27 12.35 -35.37
CA LYS A 595 -28.53 13.11 -35.38
C LYS A 595 -29.58 12.58 -36.35
N GLU A 596 -29.22 11.75 -37.32
CA GLU A 596 -30.15 11.24 -38.32
C GLU A 596 -31.09 10.18 -37.70
N THR A 597 -32.39 10.33 -37.93
CA THR A 597 -33.44 9.47 -37.37
C THR A 597 -34.03 8.53 -38.41
N ASP A 598 -33.78 8.78 -39.69
CA ASP A 598 -34.18 7.91 -40.79
C ASP A 598 -33.14 6.79 -40.98
N VAL A 599 -33.56 5.53 -40.85
CA VAL A 599 -32.69 4.34 -40.97
C VAL A 599 -32.06 4.23 -42.35
N ILE A 600 -32.81 4.57 -43.39
CA ILE A 600 -32.36 4.49 -44.77
C ILE A 600 -31.29 5.56 -45.00
N LYS A 601 -31.54 6.80 -44.57
CA LYS A 601 -30.55 7.88 -44.65
C LYS A 601 -29.30 7.57 -43.84
N LYS A 602 -29.42 7.03 -42.62
CA LYS A 602 -28.28 6.56 -41.81
C LYS A 602 -27.43 5.52 -42.53
N GLY A 603 -28.07 4.51 -43.11
CA GLY A 603 -27.39 3.48 -43.89
C GLY A 603 -26.63 4.06 -45.08
N HIS A 604 -27.28 4.93 -45.85
CA HIS A 604 -26.64 5.64 -46.97
C HIS A 604 -25.45 6.49 -46.52
N MET A 605 -25.57 7.22 -45.41
CA MET A 605 -24.47 8.03 -44.89
C MET A 605 -23.22 7.21 -44.59
N LYS A 606 -23.36 6.00 -44.06
CA LYS A 606 -22.23 5.16 -43.62
C LYS A 606 -21.61 4.33 -44.75
N LEU A 607 -22.42 3.74 -45.63
CA LEU A 607 -21.94 2.75 -46.62
C LEU A 607 -22.50 2.95 -48.04
N GLY A 608 -23.29 3.98 -48.29
CA GLY A 608 -24.06 4.08 -49.54
C GLY A 608 -25.12 2.98 -49.60
N SER A 609 -25.17 2.21 -50.68
CA SER A 609 -26.26 1.24 -50.93
C SER A 609 -26.03 -0.18 -50.34
N LYS A 610 -24.88 -0.46 -49.70
CA LYS A 610 -24.50 -1.79 -49.20
C LYS A 610 -24.84 -2.05 -47.72
N PHE A 611 -26.08 -1.81 -47.31
CA PHE A 611 -26.53 -2.10 -45.93
C PHE A 611 -27.86 -2.86 -45.90
N GLY A 612 -28.04 -3.70 -44.88
CA GLY A 612 -29.27 -4.44 -44.65
C GLY A 612 -30.13 -3.77 -43.58
N ILE A 613 -31.45 -3.82 -43.74
CA ILE A 613 -32.40 -3.40 -42.70
C ILE A 613 -32.95 -4.64 -42.01
N PHE A 614 -32.73 -4.74 -40.70
CA PHE A 614 -33.32 -5.76 -39.84
C PHE A 614 -34.70 -5.30 -39.39
N LYS A 615 -35.72 -5.91 -39.99
CA LYS A 615 -37.13 -5.65 -39.74
C LYS A 615 -37.60 -6.40 -38.50
N THR A 616 -38.72 -5.96 -37.96
CA THR A 616 -39.32 -6.61 -36.77
C THR A 616 -39.66 -8.08 -37.02
N PHE A 617 -40.10 -8.44 -38.23
CA PHE A 617 -40.39 -9.83 -38.59
C PHE A 617 -39.16 -10.73 -38.69
N ASP A 618 -37.95 -10.17 -38.78
CA ASP A 618 -36.71 -10.96 -38.80
C ASP A 618 -36.41 -11.60 -37.46
N TYR A 619 -37.09 -11.18 -36.39
CA TYR A 619 -37.07 -11.89 -35.12
C TYR A 619 -37.73 -13.27 -35.16
N ASN A 620 -38.56 -13.56 -36.18
CA ASN A 620 -39.14 -14.89 -36.36
C ASN A 620 -38.15 -15.90 -36.95
N LEU A 621 -37.10 -15.42 -37.61
CA LEU A 621 -36.03 -16.25 -38.13
C LEU A 621 -35.14 -16.75 -36.98
N ASN A 622 -34.67 -17.99 -37.06
CA ASN A 622 -33.64 -18.50 -36.15
C ASN A 622 -32.26 -17.90 -36.47
N LEU A 623 -31.26 -18.14 -35.61
CA LEU A 623 -29.93 -17.52 -35.76
C LEU A 623 -29.24 -17.87 -37.09
N GLU A 624 -29.36 -19.11 -37.56
CA GLU A 624 -28.75 -19.56 -38.82
C GLU A 624 -29.46 -18.96 -40.04
N GLU A 625 -30.78 -18.82 -39.98
CA GLU A 625 -31.56 -18.12 -41.02
C GLU A 625 -31.21 -16.63 -41.11
N ARG A 626 -31.02 -15.96 -39.97
CA ARG A 626 -30.60 -14.55 -39.94
C ARG A 626 -29.18 -14.37 -40.45
N LYS A 627 -28.28 -15.29 -40.10
CA LYS A 627 -26.92 -15.36 -40.66
C LYS A 627 -26.98 -15.41 -42.18
N ALA A 628 -27.70 -16.37 -42.74
CA ALA A 628 -27.84 -16.54 -44.17
C ALA A 628 -28.45 -15.29 -44.85
N LYS A 629 -29.51 -14.72 -44.27
CA LYS A 629 -30.20 -13.54 -44.82
C LYS A 629 -29.31 -12.29 -44.89
N TYR A 630 -28.45 -12.08 -43.88
CA TYR A 630 -27.66 -10.86 -43.75
C TYR A 630 -26.16 -11.00 -44.01
N MET A 631 -25.67 -12.18 -44.38
CA MET A 631 -24.24 -12.48 -44.55
C MET A 631 -23.54 -11.52 -45.53
N ASN A 632 -24.22 -11.17 -46.62
CA ASN A 632 -23.68 -10.39 -47.74
C ASN A 632 -23.78 -8.87 -47.55
N TYR A 633 -24.40 -8.37 -46.46
CA TYR A 633 -24.44 -6.94 -46.17
C TYR A 633 -23.28 -6.55 -45.28
N ASP A 634 -22.65 -5.41 -45.51
CA ASP A 634 -21.51 -4.96 -44.71
C ASP A 634 -21.94 -4.54 -43.29
N VAL A 635 -23.10 -3.88 -43.17
CA VAL A 635 -23.73 -3.50 -41.89
C VAL A 635 -25.23 -3.80 -41.94
N ILE A 636 -25.78 -4.15 -40.77
CA ILE A 636 -27.20 -4.39 -40.56
C ILE A 636 -27.72 -3.32 -39.60
N LEU A 637 -28.75 -2.57 -39.97
CA LEU A 637 -29.39 -1.57 -39.11
C LEU A 637 -30.72 -2.09 -38.58
N CYS A 638 -30.97 -1.93 -37.28
CA CYS A 638 -32.26 -2.26 -36.70
C CYS A 638 -33.30 -1.19 -37.05
N GLU A 639 -34.39 -1.59 -37.71
CA GLU A 639 -35.51 -0.71 -38.06
C GLU A 639 -36.11 0.02 -36.85
N LYS A 640 -36.18 -0.65 -35.69
CA LYS A 640 -36.87 -0.15 -34.49
C LYS A 640 -36.07 0.88 -33.69
N CYS A 641 -34.74 0.82 -33.73
CA CYS A 641 -33.89 1.66 -32.87
C CYS A 641 -32.73 2.34 -33.59
N ASN A 642 -32.59 2.11 -34.90
CA ASN A 642 -31.58 2.70 -35.77
C ASN A 642 -30.14 2.40 -35.34
N ASN A 643 -29.95 1.39 -34.48
CA ASN A 643 -28.64 0.94 -34.03
C ASN A 643 -28.11 -0.18 -34.93
N ASP A 644 -26.79 -0.20 -35.06
CA ASP A 644 -26.05 -1.26 -35.75
C ASP A 644 -26.26 -2.60 -35.04
N ILE A 645 -26.61 -3.62 -35.81
CA ILE A 645 -26.62 -5.02 -35.36
C ILE A 645 -25.26 -5.61 -35.67
N TYR A 646 -24.52 -5.96 -34.63
CA TYR A 646 -23.25 -6.66 -34.78
C TYR A 646 -23.47 -8.03 -35.45
N LYS A 647 -22.72 -8.29 -36.53
CA LYS A 647 -22.70 -9.59 -37.23
C LYS A 647 -22.35 -10.77 -36.33
N ARG A 648 -21.79 -10.57 -35.13
CA ARG A 648 -21.59 -11.67 -34.17
C ARG A 648 -22.91 -12.15 -33.54
N ASN A 649 -23.89 -11.26 -33.45
CA ASN A 649 -25.11 -11.48 -32.70
C ASN A 649 -26.33 -11.72 -33.60
N TYR A 650 -26.43 -11.09 -34.77
CA TYR A 650 -27.59 -11.17 -35.69
C TYR A 650 -28.95 -10.91 -35.00
N TYR A 651 -28.96 -10.14 -33.92
CA TYR A 651 -30.15 -9.55 -33.30
C TYR A 651 -29.78 -8.19 -32.69
N CYS A 652 -30.76 -7.29 -32.58
CA CYS A 652 -30.52 -6.02 -31.91
C CYS A 652 -30.45 -6.18 -30.39
N THR A 653 -29.25 -6.02 -29.83
CA THR A 653 -28.98 -6.07 -28.38
C THR A 653 -29.73 -4.98 -27.63
N TYR A 654 -29.75 -3.77 -28.16
CA TYR A 654 -30.45 -2.63 -27.55
C TYR A 654 -31.96 -2.90 -27.39
N CYS A 655 -32.61 -3.44 -28.44
CA CYS A 655 -34.02 -3.79 -28.36
C CYS A 655 -34.26 -4.98 -27.42
N TYR A 656 -33.38 -5.98 -27.43
CA TYR A 656 -33.44 -7.14 -26.53
C TYR A 656 -33.34 -6.75 -25.05
N ASP A 657 -32.43 -5.83 -24.71
CA ASP A 657 -32.23 -5.38 -23.33
C ASP A 657 -33.44 -4.61 -22.80
N LYS A 658 -34.09 -3.82 -23.68
CA LYS A 658 -35.32 -3.06 -23.36
C LYS A 658 -36.59 -3.91 -23.31
N GLU A 659 -36.61 -5.07 -23.96
CA GLU A 659 -37.81 -5.92 -24.00
C GLU A 659 -38.07 -6.55 -22.62
N THR A 660 -39.32 -6.44 -22.17
CA THR A 660 -39.77 -6.93 -20.84
C THR A 660 -40.65 -8.16 -20.94
N ASP A 661 -41.31 -8.36 -22.08
CA ASP A 661 -42.09 -9.56 -22.37
C ASP A 661 -41.14 -10.74 -22.64
N ILE A 662 -41.23 -11.80 -21.83
CA ILE A 662 -40.30 -12.95 -21.91
C ILE A 662 -40.39 -13.70 -23.23
N ILE A 663 -41.59 -13.78 -23.82
CA ILE A 663 -41.82 -14.48 -25.08
C ILE A 663 -41.17 -13.68 -26.21
N LYS A 664 -41.44 -12.37 -26.28
CA LYS A 664 -40.81 -11.48 -27.26
C LYS A 664 -39.30 -11.45 -27.10
N LYS A 665 -38.80 -11.38 -25.86
CA LYS A 665 -37.36 -11.36 -25.56
C LYS A 665 -36.67 -12.65 -26.00
N GLY A 666 -37.29 -13.81 -25.78
CA GLY A 666 -36.82 -15.10 -26.26
C GLY A 666 -36.74 -15.15 -27.79
N HIS A 667 -37.85 -14.78 -28.46
CA HIS A 667 -37.89 -14.69 -29.92
C HIS A 667 -36.81 -13.78 -30.50
N MET A 668 -36.56 -12.65 -29.84
CA MET A 668 -35.57 -11.69 -30.33
C MET A 668 -34.16 -12.26 -30.45
N LYS A 669 -33.74 -13.15 -29.53
CA LYS A 669 -32.38 -13.71 -29.53
C LYS A 669 -32.30 -15.11 -30.15
N PHE A 670 -33.28 -15.95 -29.91
CA PHE A 670 -33.24 -17.39 -30.23
C PHE A 670 -34.23 -17.81 -31.31
N GLY A 671 -35.06 -16.88 -31.82
CA GLY A 671 -36.16 -17.24 -32.72
C GLY A 671 -37.22 -18.07 -32.01
N SER A 672 -37.86 -19.01 -32.69
CA SER A 672 -38.90 -19.87 -32.09
C SER A 672 -38.35 -21.00 -31.20
N LYS A 673 -37.04 -21.26 -31.20
CA LYS A 673 -36.39 -22.39 -30.50
C LYS A 673 -35.79 -22.01 -29.15
N PHE A 674 -36.58 -21.45 -28.23
CA PHE A 674 -36.16 -21.21 -26.85
C PHE A 674 -37.11 -21.82 -25.81
N GLY A 675 -36.54 -22.22 -24.68
CA GLY A 675 -37.28 -22.76 -23.55
C GLY A 675 -37.60 -21.66 -22.54
N ILE A 676 -38.76 -21.77 -21.90
CA ILE A 676 -39.06 -21.02 -20.67
C ILE A 676 -38.86 -21.97 -19.49
N PHE A 677 -38.04 -21.54 -18.54
CA PHE A 677 -37.80 -22.23 -17.29
C PHE A 677 -38.80 -21.75 -16.24
N ASN A 678 -39.71 -22.65 -15.87
CA ASN A 678 -40.81 -22.34 -14.97
C ASN A 678 -40.42 -22.67 -13.52
N THR A 679 -41.11 -22.12 -12.53
CA THR A 679 -40.82 -22.39 -11.11
C THR A 679 -40.99 -23.85 -10.75
N PHE A 680 -41.85 -24.59 -11.46
CA PHE A 680 -42.02 -26.02 -11.28
C PHE A 680 -40.80 -26.82 -11.74
N ASP A 681 -39.98 -26.28 -12.64
CA ASP A 681 -38.76 -26.94 -13.10
C ASP A 681 -37.70 -27.04 -12.00
N TYR A 682 -37.81 -26.23 -10.94
CA TYR A 682 -37.01 -26.42 -9.74
C TYR A 682 -37.28 -27.76 -9.03
N ASN A 683 -38.42 -28.41 -9.28
CA ASN A 683 -38.69 -29.75 -8.71
C ASN A 683 -37.97 -30.88 -9.47
N LEU A 684 -37.55 -30.63 -10.70
CA LEU A 684 -36.74 -31.58 -11.48
C LEU A 684 -35.30 -31.59 -10.95
N ASN A 685 -34.66 -32.76 -10.96
CA ASN A 685 -33.22 -32.85 -10.71
C ASN A 685 -32.42 -32.36 -11.94
N LEU A 686 -31.12 -32.17 -11.79
CA LEU A 686 -30.26 -31.61 -12.84
C LEU A 686 -30.31 -32.42 -14.14
N GLU A 687 -30.29 -33.75 -14.07
CA GLU A 687 -30.36 -34.64 -15.23
C GLU A 687 -31.69 -34.48 -16.00
N LYS A 688 -32.82 -34.43 -15.29
CA LYS A 688 -34.13 -34.22 -15.91
C LYS A 688 -34.26 -32.83 -16.55
N ARG A 689 -33.67 -31.79 -15.94
CA ARG A 689 -33.66 -30.44 -16.53
C ARG A 689 -32.80 -30.40 -17.79
N ARG A 690 -31.64 -31.08 -17.78
CA ARG A 690 -30.79 -31.25 -18.96
C ARG A 690 -31.58 -31.89 -20.08
N ALA A 691 -32.20 -33.04 -19.83
CA ALA A 691 -33.02 -33.73 -20.83
C ALA A 691 -34.18 -32.87 -21.35
N LYS A 692 -34.87 -32.12 -20.47
CA LYS A 692 -35.99 -31.24 -20.85
C LYS A 692 -35.56 -30.10 -21.78
N TYR A 693 -34.38 -29.51 -21.56
CA TYR A 693 -33.95 -28.30 -22.27
C TYR A 693 -32.83 -28.50 -23.29
N MET A 694 -32.34 -29.73 -23.49
CA MET A 694 -31.17 -30.03 -24.34
C MET A 694 -31.30 -29.56 -25.79
N ASN A 695 -32.52 -29.52 -26.33
CA ASN A 695 -32.78 -29.19 -27.73
C ASN A 695 -33.21 -27.72 -27.97
N TYR A 696 -33.13 -26.86 -26.95
CA TYR A 696 -33.41 -25.43 -27.10
C TYR A 696 -32.12 -24.62 -27.27
N ASP A 697 -32.17 -23.59 -28.12
CA ASP A 697 -31.02 -22.72 -28.39
C ASP A 697 -30.71 -21.77 -27.22
N GLY A 698 -31.68 -21.58 -26.32
CA GLY A 698 -31.53 -20.82 -25.08
C GLY A 698 -32.70 -21.02 -24.14
N ILE A 699 -32.49 -20.72 -22.85
CA ILE A 699 -33.49 -20.89 -21.80
C ILE A 699 -33.66 -19.55 -21.05
N LEU A 700 -34.90 -19.06 -20.93
CA LEU A 700 -35.21 -17.86 -20.15
C LEU A 700 -35.96 -18.22 -18.87
N CYS A 701 -35.58 -17.61 -17.75
CA CYS A 701 -36.28 -17.79 -16.48
C CYS A 701 -37.54 -16.92 -16.42
N GLU A 702 -38.71 -17.55 -16.20
CA GLU A 702 -39.99 -16.83 -16.11
C GLU A 702 -40.05 -15.75 -15.02
N LYS A 703 -39.31 -15.95 -13.92
CA LYS A 703 -39.37 -15.09 -12.74
C LYS A 703 -38.57 -13.80 -12.89
N CYS A 704 -37.51 -13.79 -13.70
CA CYS A 704 -36.60 -12.67 -13.80
C CYS A 704 -36.24 -12.25 -15.23
N ASN A 705 -36.77 -12.93 -16.24
CA ASN A 705 -36.53 -12.71 -17.67
C ASN A 705 -35.02 -12.72 -18.03
N LYS A 706 -34.21 -13.41 -17.21
CA LYS A 706 -32.78 -13.63 -17.46
C LYS A 706 -32.56 -15.00 -18.07
N GLU A 707 -31.58 -15.05 -18.96
CA GLU A 707 -31.08 -16.27 -19.55
C GLU A 707 -30.44 -17.17 -18.50
N ILE A 708 -30.80 -18.45 -18.55
CA ILE A 708 -30.19 -19.49 -17.74
C ILE A 708 -28.99 -20.03 -18.50
N ASN A 709 -27.87 -20.11 -17.80
CA ASN A 709 -26.67 -20.70 -18.37
C ASN A 709 -26.86 -22.21 -18.58
N ASN A 710 -26.57 -22.67 -19.80
CA ASN A 710 -26.67 -24.07 -20.24
C ASN A 710 -25.72 -25.03 -19.48
N HIS A 711 -24.88 -24.54 -18.59
CA HIS A 711 -24.07 -25.39 -17.70
C HIS A 711 -24.81 -25.74 -16.40
N TYR A 712 -25.59 -24.78 -15.87
CA TYR A 712 -26.18 -24.88 -14.53
C TYR A 712 -27.64 -25.38 -14.56
N TYR A 713 -28.40 -25.12 -15.63
CA TYR A 713 -29.83 -25.50 -15.74
C TYR A 713 -30.68 -25.09 -14.50
N TYR A 714 -30.34 -23.95 -13.88
CA TYR A 714 -31.15 -23.24 -12.89
C TYR A 714 -30.83 -21.74 -12.97
N CYS A 715 -31.78 -20.89 -12.59
CA CYS A 715 -31.55 -19.45 -12.61
C CYS A 715 -30.70 -19.01 -11.42
N THR A 716 -29.44 -18.66 -11.69
CA THR A 716 -28.49 -18.13 -10.68
C THR A 716 -29.01 -16.86 -10.02
N TYR A 717 -29.59 -15.95 -10.80
CA TYR A 717 -30.17 -14.71 -10.28
C TYR A 717 -31.31 -14.96 -9.27
N CYS A 718 -32.19 -15.92 -9.55
CA CYS A 718 -33.26 -16.28 -8.62
C CYS A 718 -32.72 -17.05 -7.42
N TYR A 719 -31.71 -17.91 -7.63
CA TYR A 719 -31.02 -18.63 -6.56
C TYR A 719 -30.37 -17.65 -5.58
N ASP A 720 -29.64 -16.65 -6.05
CA ASP A 720 -28.95 -15.69 -5.19
C ASP A 720 -29.92 -14.86 -4.33
N LYS A 721 -31.08 -14.50 -4.88
CA LYS A 721 -32.16 -13.76 -4.18
C LYS A 721 -32.96 -14.58 -3.17
N GLU A 722 -32.99 -15.90 -3.27
CA GLU A 722 -33.80 -16.75 -2.37
C GLU A 722 -33.17 -16.78 -0.97
N THR A 723 -33.93 -16.49 0.08
CA THR A 723 -33.42 -16.49 1.46
C THR A 723 -33.74 -17.78 2.20
N ASN A 724 -34.76 -18.53 1.75
CA ASN A 724 -35.11 -19.81 2.32
C ASN A 724 -34.11 -20.89 1.89
N ILE A 725 -33.42 -21.46 2.87
CA ILE A 725 -32.33 -22.43 2.70
C ILE A 725 -32.80 -23.70 1.97
N ILE A 726 -33.96 -24.22 2.35
CA ILE A 726 -34.55 -25.41 1.71
C ILE A 726 -34.89 -25.11 0.25
N LYS A 727 -35.51 -23.95 -0.02
CA LYS A 727 -35.81 -23.52 -1.40
C LYS A 727 -34.53 -23.36 -2.23
N LYS A 728 -33.45 -22.79 -1.68
CA LYS A 728 -32.14 -22.73 -2.36
C LYS A 728 -31.59 -24.11 -2.72
N GLY A 729 -31.66 -25.06 -1.79
CA GLY A 729 -31.28 -26.46 -2.03
C GLY A 729 -32.10 -27.09 -3.15
N HIS A 730 -33.43 -26.91 -3.13
CA HIS A 730 -34.33 -27.39 -4.18
C HIS A 730 -34.01 -26.77 -5.53
N MET A 731 -33.73 -25.46 -5.57
CA MET A 731 -33.42 -24.77 -6.82
C MET A 731 -32.18 -25.34 -7.51
N LYS A 732 -31.16 -25.75 -6.74
CA LYS A 732 -29.91 -26.29 -7.27
C LYS A 732 -29.96 -27.79 -7.55
N PHE A 733 -30.58 -28.58 -6.67
CA PHE A 733 -30.48 -30.05 -6.67
C PHE A 733 -31.80 -30.78 -6.93
N GLY A 734 -32.94 -30.09 -6.91
CA GLY A 734 -34.27 -30.69 -7.02
C GLY A 734 -34.89 -31.06 -5.67
N SER A 735 -36.07 -31.69 -5.69
CA SER A 735 -36.88 -31.98 -4.49
C SER A 735 -36.39 -33.15 -3.63
N LYS A 736 -35.38 -33.91 -4.06
CA LYS A 736 -34.82 -35.07 -3.33
C LYS A 736 -33.48 -34.72 -2.66
N ILE A 737 -33.51 -33.84 -1.66
CA ILE A 737 -32.34 -33.52 -0.82
C ILE A 737 -32.49 -34.10 0.59
N GLY A 738 -31.40 -34.64 1.13
CA GLY A 738 -31.30 -35.02 2.53
C GLY A 738 -30.94 -33.80 3.37
N ILE A 739 -31.54 -33.64 4.55
CA ILE A 739 -31.16 -32.58 5.50
C ILE A 739 -30.36 -33.22 6.63
N PHE A 740 -29.11 -32.79 6.80
CA PHE A 740 -28.27 -33.14 7.94
C PHE A 740 -28.61 -32.24 9.12
N ASN A 741 -29.26 -32.81 10.15
CA ASN A 741 -29.67 -32.07 11.33
C ASN A 741 -28.48 -31.87 12.28
N ILE A 742 -28.40 -30.74 12.98
CA ILE A 742 -27.34 -30.49 13.98
C ILE A 742 -27.41 -31.54 15.09
N PHE A 743 -28.61 -32.01 15.45
CA PHE A 743 -28.76 -33.07 16.44
C PHE A 743 -28.17 -34.42 15.99
N ASP A 744 -27.95 -34.61 14.68
CA ASP A 744 -27.31 -35.83 14.18
C ASP A 744 -25.82 -35.89 14.48
N TYR A 745 -25.23 -34.80 14.99
CA TYR A 745 -23.91 -34.86 15.62
C TYR A 745 -23.88 -35.71 16.90
N ASN A 746 -25.03 -35.97 17.54
CA ASN A 746 -25.11 -36.85 18.71
C ASN A 746 -25.04 -38.34 18.33
N LEU A 747 -25.28 -38.68 17.07
CA LEU A 747 -25.18 -40.04 16.56
C LEU A 747 -23.71 -40.40 16.30
N ASP A 748 -23.34 -41.64 16.59
CA ASP A 748 -22.01 -42.12 16.24
C ASP A 748 -21.83 -42.18 14.70
N LEU A 749 -20.60 -42.38 14.23
CA LEU A 749 -20.31 -42.36 12.79
C LEU A 749 -21.04 -43.49 12.03
N LYS A 750 -21.25 -44.65 12.66
CA LYS A 750 -21.90 -45.81 12.07
C LYS A 750 -23.42 -45.58 11.96
N GLU A 751 -24.02 -45.01 12.99
CA GLU A 751 -25.42 -44.60 13.03
C GLU A 751 -25.73 -43.51 12.00
N ARG A 752 -24.87 -42.50 11.87
CA ARG A 752 -25.02 -41.44 10.85
C ARG A 752 -24.97 -42.00 9.43
N LYS A 753 -24.02 -42.90 9.17
CA LYS A 753 -23.89 -43.58 7.88
C LYS A 753 -25.17 -44.32 7.54
N GLU A 754 -25.72 -45.11 8.46
CA GLU A 754 -26.93 -45.88 8.18
C GLU A 754 -28.16 -44.97 8.01
N LYS A 755 -28.29 -43.89 8.79
CA LYS A 755 -29.38 -42.90 8.67
C LYS A 755 -29.44 -42.24 7.28
N TYR A 756 -28.28 -41.94 6.72
CA TYR A 756 -28.16 -41.18 5.47
C TYR A 756 -27.82 -42.01 4.23
N LYS A 757 -27.58 -43.30 4.38
CA LYS A 757 -27.30 -44.29 3.32
C LYS A 757 -28.26 -44.23 2.12
N LYS A 758 -29.56 -43.97 2.37
CA LYS A 758 -30.57 -43.83 1.31
C LYS A 758 -30.33 -42.63 0.35
N TYR A 759 -29.41 -41.73 0.69
CA TYR A 759 -29.02 -40.59 -0.13
C TYR A 759 -27.66 -40.78 -0.84
N ASP A 760 -26.95 -41.89 -0.62
CA ASP A 760 -25.60 -42.10 -1.16
C ASP A 760 -25.55 -42.21 -2.68
N HIS A 761 -26.55 -42.85 -3.28
CA HIS A 761 -26.44 -43.26 -4.67
C HIS A 761 -26.61 -42.12 -5.69
N ILE A 762 -27.45 -41.10 -5.45
CA ILE A 762 -27.72 -40.01 -6.44
C ILE A 762 -28.09 -38.66 -5.77
N ASN A 763 -28.31 -38.58 -4.45
CA ASN A 763 -28.89 -37.39 -3.80
C ASN A 763 -27.86 -36.59 -2.98
N HIS A 764 -28.10 -35.28 -2.79
CA HIS A 764 -27.25 -34.40 -2.00
C HIS A 764 -27.77 -34.29 -0.56
N ILE A 765 -26.86 -34.31 0.42
CA ILE A 765 -27.18 -34.07 1.83
C ILE A 765 -26.63 -32.71 2.22
N VAL A 766 -27.52 -31.80 2.62
CA VAL A 766 -27.18 -30.42 2.99
C VAL A 766 -27.36 -30.24 4.48
N CYS A 767 -26.40 -29.59 5.14
CA CYS A 767 -26.52 -29.32 6.57
C CYS A 767 -27.44 -28.14 6.85
N GLU A 768 -28.37 -28.33 7.79
CA GLU A 768 -29.40 -27.35 8.13
C GLU A 768 -28.83 -26.00 8.59
N LYS A 769 -27.63 -26.02 9.19
CA LYS A 769 -26.97 -24.83 9.74
C LYS A 769 -26.23 -24.01 8.69
N CYS A 770 -25.55 -24.68 7.76
CA CYS A 770 -24.60 -24.06 6.83
C CYS A 770 -25.08 -24.03 5.38
N ASN A 771 -26.05 -24.87 5.01
CA ASN A 771 -26.48 -25.14 3.63
C ASN A 771 -25.35 -25.55 2.67
N PHE A 772 -24.22 -25.97 3.22
CA PHE A 772 -23.19 -26.66 2.46
C PHE A 772 -23.52 -28.15 2.44
N GLU A 773 -23.19 -28.76 1.31
CA GLU A 773 -23.19 -30.21 1.20
C GLU A 773 -22.24 -30.77 2.26
N ILE A 774 -22.72 -31.75 3.03
CA ILE A 774 -21.88 -32.41 4.04
C ILE A 774 -20.88 -33.31 3.34
N ASP A 775 -19.78 -33.57 4.03
CA ASP A 775 -18.82 -34.57 3.57
C ASP A 775 -19.46 -35.97 3.67
N LYS A 776 -19.63 -36.66 2.54
CA LYS A 776 -20.21 -38.02 2.49
C LYS A 776 -19.25 -39.10 3.01
N GLN A 777 -17.96 -38.83 3.07
CA GLN A 777 -16.98 -39.78 3.63
C GLN A 777 -17.08 -39.85 5.16
N TYR A 778 -17.31 -38.70 5.79
CA TYR A 778 -17.31 -38.56 7.26
C TYR A 778 -18.66 -38.16 7.87
N TYR A 779 -19.69 -37.90 7.05
CA TYR A 779 -21.05 -37.55 7.47
C TYR A 779 -21.11 -36.39 8.49
N TYR A 780 -20.41 -35.29 8.19
CA TYR A 780 -20.52 -34.01 8.92
C TYR A 780 -20.38 -32.78 8.01
N CYS A 781 -20.95 -31.63 8.39
CA CYS A 781 -20.69 -30.36 7.68
C CYS A 781 -19.28 -29.84 7.98
N THR A 782 -18.37 -29.94 7.01
CA THR A 782 -17.00 -29.41 7.09
C THR A 782 -16.98 -27.90 7.35
N TYR A 783 -17.91 -27.16 6.76
CA TYR A 783 -18.04 -25.72 7.00
C TYR A 783 -18.41 -25.39 8.46
N CYS A 784 -19.35 -26.13 9.05
CA CYS A 784 -19.70 -25.97 10.47
C CYS A 784 -18.55 -26.40 11.38
N TYR A 785 -17.90 -27.51 11.04
CA TYR A 785 -16.73 -28.01 11.78
C TYR A 785 -15.60 -26.98 11.79
N ASN A 786 -15.30 -26.33 10.66
CA ASN A 786 -14.26 -25.31 10.59
C ASN A 786 -14.60 -24.04 11.37
N LYS A 787 -15.89 -23.69 11.50
CA LYS A 787 -16.37 -22.54 12.30
C LYS A 787 -16.40 -22.80 13.81
N GLU A 788 -16.49 -24.05 14.25
CA GLU A 788 -16.57 -24.39 15.68
C GLU A 788 -15.18 -24.20 16.34
N THR A 789 -15.09 -23.41 17.40
CA THR A 789 -13.82 -23.15 18.10
C THR A 789 -13.66 -24.00 19.35
N ASN A 790 -14.76 -24.52 19.90
CA ASN A 790 -14.73 -25.42 21.04
C ASN A 790 -14.27 -26.82 20.59
N ALA A 791 -13.11 -27.25 21.10
CA ALA A 791 -12.50 -28.52 20.72
C ALA A 791 -13.34 -29.75 21.12
N ILE A 792 -14.06 -29.71 22.23
CA ILE A 792 -14.98 -30.78 22.65
C ILE A 792 -16.13 -30.89 21.64
N LYS A 793 -16.71 -29.75 21.22
CA LYS A 793 -17.76 -29.73 20.19
C LYS A 793 -17.22 -30.18 18.83
N LYS A 794 -16.00 -29.80 18.45
CA LYS A 794 -15.34 -30.28 17.22
C LYS A 794 -15.15 -31.80 17.23
N ASN A 795 -14.66 -32.35 18.34
CA ASN A 795 -14.49 -33.78 18.50
C ASN A 795 -15.83 -34.51 18.51
N HIS A 796 -16.85 -33.96 19.17
CA HIS A 796 -18.22 -34.47 19.11
C HIS A 796 -18.80 -34.42 17.68
N MET A 797 -18.55 -33.37 16.90
CA MET A 797 -19.01 -33.28 15.51
C MET A 797 -18.35 -34.34 14.60
N LYS A 798 -17.10 -34.71 14.90
CA LYS A 798 -16.32 -35.68 14.13
C LYS A 798 -16.59 -37.11 14.56
N LEU A 799 -16.55 -37.37 15.88
CA LEU A 799 -16.56 -38.70 16.50
C LEU A 799 -17.93 -39.09 17.10
N GLY A 800 -18.87 -38.15 17.25
CA GLY A 800 -20.13 -38.39 17.94
C GLY A 800 -19.92 -38.65 19.43
N SER A 801 -20.63 -39.64 19.98
CA SER A 801 -20.51 -40.11 21.37
C SER A 801 -19.29 -41.02 21.65
N ASP A 802 -18.50 -41.39 20.64
CA ASP A 802 -17.40 -42.38 20.73
C ASP A 802 -16.06 -41.79 21.22
N PHE A 803 -16.07 -40.97 22.28
CA PHE A 803 -14.82 -40.52 22.90
C PHE A 803 -14.94 -40.33 24.42
N LYS A 804 -13.83 -40.54 25.13
CA LYS A 804 -13.74 -40.30 26.58
C LYS A 804 -12.74 -39.20 26.90
N ILE A 805 -13.07 -38.33 27.85
CA ILE A 805 -12.16 -37.27 28.32
C ILE A 805 -11.22 -37.84 29.39
N PHE A 806 -9.92 -37.65 29.19
CA PHE A 806 -8.88 -37.87 30.19
C PHE A 806 -8.74 -36.63 31.07
N ASN A 807 -9.05 -36.79 32.35
CA ASN A 807 -9.01 -35.71 33.33
C ASN A 807 -7.57 -35.47 33.79
N THR A 808 -7.14 -34.20 33.85
CA THR A 808 -5.78 -33.87 34.28
C THR A 808 -5.48 -34.19 35.76
N PHE A 809 -6.50 -34.28 36.62
CA PHE A 809 -6.36 -34.79 37.98
C PHE A 809 -5.95 -36.27 38.03
N ASP A 810 -6.16 -37.03 36.96
CA ASP A 810 -5.72 -38.43 36.90
C ASP A 810 -4.21 -38.58 36.81
N TYR A 811 -3.47 -37.48 36.63
CA TYR A 811 -2.03 -37.47 36.83
C TYR A 811 -1.61 -37.78 38.27
N ASN A 812 -2.50 -37.57 39.26
CA ASN A 812 -2.24 -37.93 40.65
C ASN A 812 -2.35 -39.45 40.92
N LEU A 813 -2.94 -40.21 39.98
CA LEU A 813 -2.94 -41.67 40.07
C LEU A 813 -1.59 -42.20 39.61
N ASP A 814 -1.07 -43.19 40.33
CA ASP A 814 0.03 -44.04 39.84
C ASP A 814 -0.30 -44.63 38.46
N LEU A 815 0.73 -44.84 37.64
CA LEU A 815 0.59 -45.25 36.25
C LEU A 815 -0.22 -46.55 36.09
N GLU A 816 -0.07 -47.53 36.97
CA GLU A 816 -0.80 -48.81 36.88
C GLU A 816 -2.28 -48.63 37.23
N LYS A 817 -2.59 -47.84 38.27
CA LYS A 817 -3.99 -47.48 38.61
C LYS A 817 -4.66 -46.66 37.51
N ARG A 818 -3.90 -45.81 36.84
CA ARG A 818 -4.39 -45.01 35.71
C ARG A 818 -4.68 -45.87 34.48
N LYS A 819 -3.80 -46.85 34.19
CA LYS A 819 -4.05 -47.87 33.15
C LYS A 819 -5.35 -48.62 33.45
N GLU A 820 -5.52 -49.15 34.66
CA GLU A 820 -6.76 -49.84 35.05
C GLU A 820 -8.02 -48.96 34.90
N LYS A 821 -7.95 -47.69 35.32
CA LYS A 821 -9.07 -46.74 35.23
C LYS A 821 -9.56 -46.54 33.79
N TYR A 822 -8.64 -46.50 32.82
CA TYR A 822 -8.96 -46.26 31.41
C TYR A 822 -9.10 -47.54 30.57
N LYS A 823 -8.60 -48.68 31.06
CA LYS A 823 -8.72 -50.02 30.43
C LYS A 823 -10.18 -50.44 30.22
N LYS A 824 -11.09 -50.06 31.12
CA LYS A 824 -12.54 -50.30 30.94
C LYS A 824 -13.15 -49.57 29.74
N TYR A 825 -12.44 -48.58 29.18
CA TYR A 825 -12.82 -47.84 27.97
C TYR A 825 -12.03 -48.31 26.73
N ASP A 826 -11.38 -49.47 26.77
CA ASP A 826 -10.64 -49.99 25.62
C ASP A 826 -11.52 -50.20 24.38
N HIS A 827 -12.82 -50.45 24.59
CA HIS A 827 -13.86 -50.53 23.55
C HIS A 827 -14.19 -49.17 22.89
N ILE A 828 -13.82 -48.05 23.52
CA ILE A 828 -13.94 -46.70 22.94
C ILE A 828 -12.67 -46.40 22.15
N ASN A 829 -12.80 -45.92 20.92
CA ASN A 829 -11.66 -45.72 20.03
C ASN A 829 -10.73 -44.57 20.46
N HIS A 830 -11.27 -43.52 21.10
CA HIS A 830 -10.54 -42.27 21.33
C HIS A 830 -10.61 -41.79 22.78
N ILE A 831 -9.45 -41.62 23.42
CA ILE A 831 -9.30 -40.95 24.72
C ILE A 831 -8.68 -39.57 24.45
N VAL A 832 -9.33 -38.49 24.87
CA VAL A 832 -8.90 -37.12 24.56
C VAL A 832 -8.57 -36.37 25.85
N CYS A 833 -7.41 -35.73 25.90
CA CYS A 833 -6.99 -34.98 27.09
C CYS A 833 -7.79 -33.70 27.28
N GLU A 834 -8.30 -33.48 28.49
CA GLU A 834 -9.05 -32.28 28.90
C GLU A 834 -8.30 -30.96 28.66
N LYS A 835 -6.98 -30.93 28.88
CA LYS A 835 -6.16 -29.70 28.81
C LYS A 835 -5.69 -29.36 27.40
N CYS A 836 -5.26 -30.37 26.64
CA CYS A 836 -4.66 -30.17 25.31
C CYS A 836 -5.62 -30.48 24.15
N ASN A 837 -6.73 -31.19 24.39
CA ASN A 837 -7.65 -31.74 23.39
C ASN A 837 -6.99 -32.63 22.32
N PHE A 838 -5.76 -33.07 22.56
CA PHE A 838 -5.10 -34.10 21.77
C PHE A 838 -5.54 -35.48 22.24
N GLU A 839 -5.61 -36.40 21.28
CA GLU A 839 -5.79 -37.81 21.55
C GLU A 839 -4.59 -38.35 22.36
N ILE A 840 -4.92 -39.08 23.42
CA ILE A 840 -3.94 -39.79 24.24
C ILE A 840 -3.75 -41.16 23.63
N ASP A 841 -2.52 -41.44 23.27
CA ASP A 841 -2.12 -42.77 22.86
C ASP A 841 -2.31 -43.75 24.02
N LYS A 842 -3.06 -44.83 23.75
CA LYS A 842 -3.33 -45.92 24.69
C LYS A 842 -2.05 -46.64 25.12
N GLN A 843 -0.92 -46.46 24.44
CA GLN A 843 0.37 -46.98 24.89
C GLN A 843 0.92 -46.23 26.12
N TYR A 844 0.64 -44.92 26.24
CA TYR A 844 1.31 -44.07 27.22
C TYR A 844 0.43 -43.68 28.41
N TYR A 845 -0.89 -43.61 28.26
CA TYR A 845 -1.83 -43.19 29.33
C TYR A 845 -1.50 -41.82 29.98
N TYR A 846 -0.88 -40.91 29.21
CA TYR A 846 -0.72 -39.48 29.52
C TYR A 846 -0.69 -38.63 28.23
N CYS A 847 -1.19 -37.37 28.25
CA CYS A 847 -1.07 -36.47 27.08
C CYS A 847 0.42 -36.14 26.80
N THR A 848 0.98 -36.73 25.74
CA THR A 848 2.35 -36.48 25.26
C THR A 848 2.56 -35.02 24.87
N TYR A 849 1.52 -34.37 24.31
CA TYR A 849 1.57 -32.95 23.98
C TYR A 849 1.71 -32.05 25.22
N CYS A 850 0.93 -32.29 26.28
CA CYS A 850 1.08 -31.60 27.57
C CYS A 850 2.44 -31.89 28.19
N TYR A 851 2.87 -33.16 28.16
CA TYR A 851 4.16 -33.59 28.70
C TYR A 851 5.32 -32.87 28.02
N ASN A 852 5.31 -32.71 26.69
CA ASN A 852 6.37 -32.02 25.96
C ASN A 852 6.42 -30.51 26.24
N LYS A 853 5.28 -29.89 26.54
CA LYS A 853 5.19 -28.45 26.88
C LYS A 853 5.58 -28.11 28.32
N GLU A 854 5.46 -29.05 29.25
CA GLU A 854 5.78 -28.81 30.66
C GLU A 854 7.30 -28.63 30.83
N THR A 855 7.74 -27.56 31.50
CA THR A 855 9.18 -27.27 31.70
C THR A 855 9.65 -27.68 33.09
N ASP A 856 8.73 -27.81 34.04
CA ASP A 856 9.00 -28.29 35.39
C ASP A 856 9.23 -29.81 35.40
N VAL A 857 10.41 -30.20 35.86
CA VAL A 857 10.88 -31.58 35.90
C VAL A 857 10.04 -32.46 36.83
N ILE A 858 9.66 -31.93 37.99
CA ILE A 858 8.87 -32.65 38.99
C ILE A 858 7.48 -32.88 38.42
N LYS A 859 6.87 -31.88 37.78
CA LYS A 859 5.56 -32.02 37.11
C LYS A 859 5.61 -32.97 35.93
N LYS A 860 6.68 -32.97 35.12
CA LYS A 860 6.88 -33.93 34.03
C LYS A 860 6.93 -35.37 34.52
N ASN A 861 7.72 -35.62 35.56
CA ASN A 861 7.82 -36.96 36.15
C ASN A 861 6.50 -37.37 36.81
N HIS A 862 5.81 -36.44 37.47
CA HIS A 862 4.48 -36.67 38.02
C HIS A 862 3.44 -37.05 36.94
N MET A 863 3.47 -36.39 35.78
CA MET A 863 2.58 -36.74 34.66
C MET A 863 2.85 -38.14 34.11
N LYS A 864 4.12 -38.58 34.10
CA LYS A 864 4.54 -39.87 33.52
C LYS A 864 4.41 -41.04 34.50
N LEU A 865 4.76 -40.82 35.77
CA LEU A 865 4.92 -41.87 36.79
C LEU A 865 3.89 -41.79 37.92
N GLY A 866 3.18 -40.66 38.07
CA GLY A 866 2.29 -40.40 39.20
C GLY A 866 3.02 -39.79 40.40
N SER A 867 2.41 -39.84 41.58
CA SER A 867 2.94 -39.25 42.81
C SER A 867 4.09 -40.03 43.46
N ASP A 868 4.30 -41.29 43.08
CA ASP A 868 5.17 -42.23 43.81
C ASP A 868 6.53 -42.41 43.12
N PHE A 869 7.39 -41.39 43.19
CA PHE A 869 8.79 -41.48 42.77
C PHE A 869 9.73 -40.77 43.75
N LYS A 870 11.01 -41.20 43.81
CA LYS A 870 12.04 -40.55 44.63
C LYS A 870 13.10 -39.89 43.76
N ILE A 871 13.56 -38.70 44.16
CA ILE A 871 14.67 -38.01 43.47
C ILE A 871 16.00 -38.46 44.08
N PHE A 872 16.94 -38.85 43.21
CA PHE A 872 18.33 -39.05 43.57
C PHE A 872 19.10 -37.74 43.42
N ASN A 873 19.63 -37.25 44.53
CA ASN A 873 20.37 -36.00 44.60
C ASN A 873 21.82 -36.21 44.11
N THR A 874 22.32 -35.33 43.25
CA THR A 874 23.71 -35.45 42.76
C THR A 874 24.78 -35.25 43.83
N PHE A 875 24.48 -34.59 44.95
CA PHE A 875 25.39 -34.52 46.09
C PHE A 875 25.61 -35.89 46.75
N ASP A 876 24.74 -36.86 46.52
CA ASP A 876 24.89 -38.21 47.05
C ASP A 876 26.01 -39.00 46.37
N TYR A 877 26.60 -38.47 45.29
CA TYR A 877 27.85 -38.99 44.74
C TYR A 877 29.03 -38.88 45.70
N ASN A 878 28.96 -37.99 46.70
CA ASN A 878 29.99 -37.83 47.72
C ASN A 878 29.87 -38.87 48.86
N LEU A 879 28.77 -39.62 48.93
CA LEU A 879 28.62 -40.72 49.89
C LEU A 879 29.37 -41.96 49.40
N TYR A 880 29.88 -42.75 50.35
CA TYR A 880 30.41 -44.07 50.05
C TYR A 880 29.35 -44.95 49.39
N LEU A 881 29.76 -45.86 48.51
CA LEU A 881 28.81 -46.68 47.74
C LEU A 881 27.86 -47.48 48.67
N GLU A 882 28.37 -48.01 49.78
CA GLU A 882 27.57 -48.74 50.77
C GLU A 882 26.61 -47.82 51.55
N GLU A 883 27.03 -46.61 51.93
CA GLU A 883 26.15 -45.61 52.56
C GLU A 883 25.04 -45.14 51.62
N ARG A 884 25.38 -44.97 50.34
CA ARG A 884 24.43 -44.59 49.28
C ARG A 884 23.41 -45.70 49.04
N LYS A 885 23.87 -46.96 49.02
CA LYS A 885 22.99 -48.14 48.98
C LYS A 885 22.02 -48.10 50.16
N GLU A 886 22.50 -47.98 51.40
CA GLU A 886 21.62 -47.91 52.57
C GLU A 886 20.63 -46.74 52.54
N LYS A 887 21.07 -45.56 52.10
CA LYS A 887 20.23 -44.36 51.98
C LYS A 887 19.04 -44.56 51.05
N TYR A 888 19.23 -45.29 49.94
CA TYR A 888 18.20 -45.53 48.94
C TYR A 888 17.47 -46.87 49.08
N LYS A 889 18.04 -47.84 49.81
CA LYS A 889 17.44 -49.16 50.13
C LYS A 889 16.10 -49.04 50.85
N LYS A 890 15.94 -48.03 51.72
CA LYS A 890 14.64 -47.75 52.37
C LYS A 890 13.52 -47.36 51.39
N TYR A 891 13.86 -47.00 50.15
CA TYR A 891 12.93 -46.70 49.07
C TYR A 891 12.85 -47.82 48.02
N ASP A 892 13.35 -49.03 48.31
CA ASP A 892 13.28 -50.16 47.37
C ASP A 892 11.84 -50.52 46.98
N HIS A 893 10.88 -50.26 47.89
CA HIS A 893 9.44 -50.40 47.67
C HIS A 893 8.84 -49.35 46.72
N ILE A 894 9.57 -48.26 46.42
CA ILE A 894 9.18 -47.25 45.41
C ILE A 894 9.70 -47.73 44.05
N ASN A 895 8.84 -47.75 43.03
CA ASN A 895 9.19 -48.31 41.73
C ASN A 895 10.27 -47.50 40.99
N HIS A 896 10.32 -46.17 41.16
CA HIS A 896 11.15 -45.30 40.35
C HIS A 896 12.01 -44.33 41.19
N ILE A 897 13.34 -44.42 41.03
CA ILE A 897 14.30 -43.44 41.56
C ILE A 897 14.87 -42.66 40.38
N VAL A 898 14.63 -41.35 40.32
CA VAL A 898 14.97 -40.49 39.17
C VAL A 898 16.07 -39.52 39.56
N CYS A 899 17.12 -39.45 38.75
CA CYS A 899 18.24 -38.55 39.01
C CYS A 899 17.87 -37.08 38.74
N GLU A 900 18.19 -36.21 39.69
CA GLU A 900 17.97 -34.77 39.62
C GLU A 900 18.62 -34.09 38.39
N LYS A 901 19.81 -34.53 37.98
CA LYS A 901 20.58 -33.91 36.88
C LYS A 901 20.19 -34.43 35.49
N CYS A 902 19.88 -35.72 35.36
CA CYS A 902 19.61 -36.36 34.06
C CYS A 902 18.12 -36.62 33.78
N ASN A 903 17.25 -36.58 34.79
CA ASN A 903 15.84 -36.98 34.73
C ASN A 903 15.61 -38.38 34.14
N LYS A 904 16.63 -39.23 34.22
CA LYS A 904 16.54 -40.64 33.90
C LYS A 904 16.44 -41.43 35.19
N GLU A 905 15.73 -42.53 35.08
CA GLU A 905 15.67 -43.53 36.14
C GLU A 905 17.08 -44.07 36.39
N ILE A 906 17.41 -44.19 37.67
CA ILE A 906 18.66 -44.76 38.13
C ILE A 906 18.49 -46.26 38.22
N ASP A 907 19.53 -46.97 37.78
CA ASP A 907 19.59 -48.41 37.94
C ASP A 907 19.79 -48.77 39.42
N LYS A 908 18.82 -49.49 39.99
CA LYS A 908 18.85 -49.98 41.38
C LYS A 908 19.98 -50.98 41.64
N GLN A 909 20.61 -51.55 40.60
CA GLN A 909 21.77 -52.43 40.77
C GLN A 909 23.06 -51.65 41.09
N TYR A 910 23.18 -50.43 40.58
CA TYR A 910 24.42 -49.65 40.63
C TYR A 910 24.36 -48.45 41.58
N TYR A 911 23.16 -47.98 41.95
CA TYR A 911 22.96 -46.84 42.86
C TYR A 911 23.67 -45.54 42.39
N TYR A 912 23.77 -45.32 41.07
CA TYR A 912 24.18 -44.07 40.43
C TYR A 912 23.49 -43.84 39.07
N CYS A 913 23.26 -42.58 38.63
CA CYS A 913 22.78 -42.32 37.26
C CYS A 913 23.85 -42.73 36.23
N THR A 914 23.65 -43.89 35.59
CA THR A 914 24.48 -44.44 34.50
C THR A 914 24.57 -43.46 33.33
N TYR A 915 23.51 -42.71 33.04
CA TYR A 915 23.55 -41.69 32.00
C TYR A 915 24.44 -40.49 32.34
N CYS A 916 24.40 -40.00 33.58
CA CYS A 916 25.32 -38.94 34.03
C CYS A 916 26.75 -39.47 34.04
N TYR A 917 26.96 -40.69 34.54
CA TYR A 917 28.26 -41.36 34.54
C TYR A 917 28.83 -41.47 33.13
N ASN A 918 28.05 -41.94 32.14
CA ASN A 918 28.52 -42.08 30.76
C ASN A 918 28.84 -40.72 30.09
N LYS A 919 28.11 -39.66 30.45
CA LYS A 919 28.32 -38.30 29.92
C LYS A 919 29.45 -37.52 30.57
N GLU A 920 29.87 -37.90 31.78
CA GLU A 920 30.96 -37.23 32.48
C GLU A 920 32.28 -37.48 31.73
N THR A 921 32.97 -36.43 31.31
CA THR A 921 34.23 -36.56 30.55
C THR A 921 35.45 -36.51 31.46
N ASP A 922 35.28 -35.99 32.67
CA ASP A 922 36.29 -35.96 33.72
C ASP A 922 36.37 -37.35 34.37
N VAL A 923 37.48 -38.05 34.11
CA VAL A 923 37.71 -39.43 34.57
C VAL A 923 37.74 -39.52 36.09
N ILE A 924 38.25 -38.48 36.76
CA ILE A 924 38.28 -38.38 38.22
C ILE A 924 36.83 -38.34 38.73
N LYS A 925 35.99 -37.46 38.18
CA LYS A 925 34.57 -37.39 38.56
C LYS A 925 33.79 -38.67 38.21
N LYS A 926 34.08 -39.31 37.08
CA LYS A 926 33.52 -40.64 36.74
C LYS A 926 33.80 -41.66 37.82
N ASN A 927 35.05 -41.74 38.29
CA ASN A 927 35.45 -42.69 39.33
C ASN A 927 34.82 -42.35 40.68
N TYR A 928 34.71 -41.06 41.04
CA TYR A 928 33.94 -40.63 42.21
C TYR A 928 32.47 -41.07 42.14
N MET A 929 31.83 -40.96 40.98
CA MET A 929 30.42 -41.37 40.80
C MET A 929 30.21 -42.88 41.01
N LYS A 930 31.21 -43.71 40.66
CA LYS A 930 31.16 -45.18 40.72
C LYS A 930 31.62 -45.75 42.07
N LEU A 931 32.67 -45.19 42.67
CA LEU A 931 33.38 -45.78 43.81
C LEU A 931 33.30 -44.95 45.10
N GLY A 932 32.94 -43.67 45.02
CA GLY A 932 33.04 -42.74 46.14
C GLY A 932 34.46 -42.20 46.32
N SER A 933 34.85 -41.82 47.53
CA SER A 933 36.05 -41.01 47.81
C SER A 933 37.38 -41.75 48.01
N ASP A 934 37.46 -43.08 47.83
CA ASP A 934 38.68 -43.88 48.08
C ASP A 934 39.40 -44.36 46.81
N PHE A 935 40.15 -43.47 46.15
CA PHE A 935 41.18 -43.85 45.17
C PHE A 935 42.33 -42.83 45.11
N LYS A 936 43.50 -43.24 44.61
CA LYS A 936 44.68 -42.37 44.44
C LYS A 936 45.19 -42.37 43.00
N ILE A 937 45.74 -41.24 42.55
CA ILE A 937 46.31 -41.10 41.20
C ILE A 937 47.82 -41.38 41.25
N PHE A 938 48.28 -42.29 40.40
CA PHE A 938 49.70 -42.57 40.13
C PHE A 938 50.26 -41.52 39.18
N ASN A 939 51.15 -40.68 39.68
CA ASN A 939 51.67 -39.52 38.97
C ASN A 939 52.80 -39.92 38.01
N THR A 940 52.90 -39.26 36.86
CA THR A 940 53.89 -39.59 35.83
C THR A 940 55.34 -39.36 36.25
N PHE A 941 55.58 -38.48 37.22
CA PHE A 941 56.90 -38.31 37.83
C PHE A 941 57.29 -39.46 38.77
N ASP A 942 56.33 -40.28 39.21
CA ASP A 942 56.61 -41.43 40.05
C ASP A 942 57.25 -42.59 39.28
N TYR A 943 57.31 -42.51 37.94
CA TYR A 943 58.17 -43.38 37.13
C TYR A 943 59.67 -43.22 37.44
N ASN A 944 60.07 -42.13 38.11
CA ASN A 944 61.45 -41.91 38.56
C ASN A 944 61.74 -42.56 39.92
N LEU A 945 60.71 -42.97 40.67
CA LEU A 945 60.86 -43.73 41.90
C LEU A 945 61.17 -45.19 41.57
N ASN A 946 61.97 -45.86 42.39
CA ASN A 946 62.18 -47.30 42.28
C ASN A 946 60.95 -48.10 42.77
N LEU A 947 60.93 -49.42 42.54
CA LEU A 947 59.77 -50.26 42.82
C LEU A 947 59.36 -50.26 44.32
N GLU A 948 60.34 -50.28 45.22
CA GLU A 948 60.14 -50.23 46.67
C GLU A 948 59.52 -48.89 47.10
N GLU A 949 60.02 -47.77 46.55
CA GLU A 949 59.52 -46.42 46.82
C GLU A 949 58.08 -46.21 46.33
N ARG A 950 57.71 -46.77 45.16
CA ARG A 950 56.33 -46.71 44.66
C ARG A 950 55.39 -47.55 45.50
N ARG A 951 55.83 -48.74 45.93
CA ARG A 951 55.05 -49.61 46.81
C ARG A 951 54.73 -48.88 48.11
N ALA A 952 55.72 -48.32 48.80
CA ALA A 952 55.51 -47.56 50.03
C ALA A 952 54.57 -46.34 49.86
N LYS A 953 54.63 -45.66 48.72
CA LYS A 953 53.78 -44.48 48.44
C LYS A 953 52.31 -44.83 48.22
N TYR A 954 52.03 -46.00 47.65
CA TYR A 954 50.70 -46.36 47.13
C TYR A 954 50.04 -47.57 47.81
N GLU A 955 50.74 -48.30 48.68
CA GLU A 955 50.27 -49.52 49.36
C GLU A 955 48.98 -49.36 50.17
N LYS A 956 48.78 -48.18 50.78
CA LYS A 956 47.61 -47.91 51.65
C LYS A 956 46.32 -47.56 50.91
N TYR A 957 46.32 -47.55 49.58
CA TYR A 957 45.14 -47.22 48.78
C TYR A 957 44.59 -48.46 48.09
N ASP A 958 43.28 -48.68 48.19
CA ASP A 958 42.61 -49.84 47.61
C ASP A 958 42.66 -49.86 46.08
N LEU A 959 42.62 -48.68 45.46
CA LEU A 959 42.69 -48.51 44.01
C LEU A 959 43.64 -47.37 43.62
N VAL A 960 44.54 -47.64 42.68
CA VAL A 960 45.55 -46.69 42.19
C VAL A 960 45.45 -46.60 40.66
N ILE A 961 45.26 -45.40 40.12
CA ILE A 961 44.98 -45.20 38.68
C ILE A 961 46.06 -44.34 38.04
N CYS A 962 46.56 -44.72 36.87
CA CYS A 962 47.58 -43.97 36.14
C CYS A 962 47.06 -42.63 35.61
N GLU A 963 47.76 -41.54 35.92
CA GLU A 963 47.46 -40.18 35.43
C GLU A 963 47.40 -40.05 33.89
N LYS A 964 48.16 -40.88 33.15
CA LYS A 964 48.27 -40.79 31.68
C LYS A 964 47.30 -41.68 30.91
N CYS A 965 47.06 -42.88 31.44
CA CYS A 965 46.40 -43.96 30.70
C CYS A 965 45.03 -44.32 31.31
N ASP A 966 44.69 -43.76 32.48
CA ASP A 966 43.47 -44.01 33.25
C ASP A 966 43.19 -45.49 33.59
N ASN A 967 44.18 -46.37 33.36
CA ASN A 967 44.14 -47.76 33.75
C ASN A 967 44.56 -47.93 35.21
N GLU A 968 43.99 -48.94 35.86
CA GLU A 968 44.40 -49.39 37.19
C GLU A 968 45.86 -49.87 37.14
N ILE A 969 46.65 -49.42 38.12
CA ILE A 969 48.04 -49.82 38.29
C ILE A 969 48.06 -51.20 38.93
N ASP A 970 48.75 -52.14 38.27
CA ASP A 970 48.97 -53.46 38.82
C ASP A 970 49.81 -53.38 40.12
N LYS A 971 49.22 -53.80 41.24
CA LYS A 971 49.85 -53.79 42.57
C LYS A 971 51.04 -54.76 42.69
N GLN A 972 51.24 -55.68 41.75
CA GLN A 972 52.46 -56.50 41.72
C GLN A 972 53.69 -55.70 41.24
N TYR A 973 53.51 -54.77 40.30
CA TYR A 973 54.62 -54.10 39.60
C TYR A 973 54.65 -52.57 39.75
N TYR A 974 53.62 -51.96 40.36
CA TYR A 974 53.46 -50.52 40.55
C TYR A 974 53.87 -49.69 39.30
N ASN A 975 53.41 -50.12 38.12
CA ASN A 975 53.64 -49.47 36.82
C ASN A 975 52.38 -49.54 35.91
N CYS A 976 52.20 -48.59 34.97
CA CYS A 976 51.20 -48.72 33.88
C CYS A 976 51.85 -49.42 32.67
N ASN A 977 51.44 -50.65 32.39
CA ASN A 977 51.93 -51.48 31.28
C ASN A 977 51.75 -50.86 29.89
N TYR A 978 50.74 -50.00 29.72
CA TYR A 978 50.50 -49.29 28.46
C TYR A 978 51.49 -48.15 28.19
N CYS A 979 51.93 -47.44 29.22
CA CYS A 979 52.85 -46.32 29.05
C CYS A 979 54.32 -46.74 28.98
N TYR A 980 54.66 -47.96 29.40
CA TYR A 980 56.03 -48.46 29.48
C TYR A 980 56.60 -48.94 28.13
N ASN A 981 55.76 -49.30 27.15
CA ASN A 981 56.19 -49.92 25.88
C ASN A 981 56.61 -48.93 24.76
N ASN A 982 56.50 -47.61 24.94
CA ASN A 982 56.77 -46.62 23.89
C ASN A 982 58.17 -45.95 23.95
N GLN A 983 59.13 -46.49 24.72
CA GLN A 983 60.45 -45.85 24.94
C GLN A 983 61.68 -46.58 24.37
N MET A 984 61.53 -47.68 23.60
CA MET A 984 62.66 -48.31 22.90
C MET A 984 62.39 -48.51 21.40
N ILE A 985 63.01 -47.68 20.55
CA ILE A 985 63.79 -48.03 19.34
C ILE A 985 64.30 -46.73 18.68
N ILE A 986 65.63 -46.56 18.70
CA ILE A 986 66.44 -45.60 17.95
C ILE A 986 67.45 -46.45 17.12
N ASN A 987 67.77 -46.03 15.87
CA ASN A 987 68.80 -46.49 14.88
C ASN A 987 68.38 -47.64 13.92
N ARG A 988 68.43 -47.60 12.57
CA ARG A 988 69.17 -46.85 11.49
C ARG A 988 68.24 -46.66 10.24
N CYS A 989 68.51 -45.92 9.15
CA CYS A 989 69.74 -45.41 8.52
C CYS A 989 69.49 -44.15 7.62
N LYS A 990 70.54 -43.36 7.40
CA LYS A 990 70.67 -42.29 6.40
C LYS A 990 70.83 -42.90 4.98
N ILE A 991 70.14 -42.35 3.98
CA ILE A 991 70.26 -42.64 2.53
C ILE A 991 69.55 -43.93 2.06
N CYS A 992 68.23 -43.89 1.89
CA CYS A 992 67.58 -44.65 0.81
C CYS A 992 67.14 -43.64 -0.25
N PHE A 993 68.02 -43.42 -1.22
CA PHE A 993 67.56 -43.22 -2.59
C PHE A 993 67.11 -44.61 -3.10
N ILE A 994 65.78 -44.80 -3.11
CA ILE A 994 64.93 -45.74 -3.86
C ILE A 994 65.09 -47.27 -3.65
N GLY A 995 63.93 -47.88 -3.37
CA GLY A 995 63.64 -49.32 -3.51
C GLY A 995 62.17 -49.67 -3.23
N ASN A 996 61.25 -49.03 -3.97
CA ASN A 996 59.84 -49.37 -4.26
C ASN A 996 58.92 -50.00 -3.18
N ASN A 997 58.03 -49.19 -2.61
CA ASN A 997 56.62 -49.13 -3.01
C ASN A 997 55.90 -47.98 -2.27
N ASP A 998 54.95 -47.38 -2.96
CA ASP A 998 54.49 -46.01 -2.79
C ASP A 998 53.53 -45.80 -1.60
N ASP A 999 53.80 -44.73 -0.84
CA ASP A 999 52.90 -43.91 0.03
C ASP A 999 53.54 -43.41 1.35
N CYS A 1000 54.88 -43.36 1.44
CA CYS A 1000 55.60 -42.91 2.64
C CYS A 1000 55.75 -41.37 2.80
N CYS A 1001 55.23 -40.51 1.90
CA CYS A 1001 55.46 -39.06 1.98
C CYS A 1001 54.23 -38.14 2.06
N SER A 1002 53.00 -38.66 2.24
CA SER A 1002 51.80 -37.79 2.24
C SER A 1002 51.21 -37.52 3.62
N PHE A 1003 51.60 -38.27 4.65
CA PHE A 1003 51.05 -38.14 6.01
C PHE A 1003 51.97 -37.38 6.98
N TYR A 1004 53.28 -37.38 6.72
CA TYR A 1004 54.26 -36.67 7.55
C TYR A 1004 54.25 -35.15 7.30
N GLU A 1005 54.02 -34.70 6.06
CA GLU A 1005 53.98 -33.26 5.72
C GLU A 1005 52.73 -32.54 6.26
N PHE A 1006 51.58 -33.23 6.39
CA PHE A 1006 50.36 -32.64 6.95
C PHE A 1006 50.41 -32.53 8.50
N LYS A 1007 51.07 -33.48 9.16
CA LYS A 1007 51.29 -33.46 10.61
C LYS A 1007 52.30 -32.37 11.01
N GLN A 1008 53.36 -32.19 10.21
CA GLN A 1008 54.34 -31.12 10.39
C GLN A 1008 53.74 -29.72 10.14
N PHE A 1009 52.75 -29.60 9.26
CA PHE A 1009 52.01 -28.36 9.01
C PHE A 1009 51.15 -27.92 10.22
N LEU A 1010 50.41 -28.85 10.84
CA LEU A 1010 49.58 -28.58 12.03
C LEU A 1010 50.42 -28.28 13.29
N GLU A 1011 51.56 -28.96 13.44
CA GLU A 1011 52.51 -28.70 14.53
C GLU A 1011 53.24 -27.37 14.37
N ASN A 1012 53.63 -26.97 13.15
CA ASN A 1012 54.23 -25.65 12.89
C ASN A 1012 53.21 -24.49 13.03
N PHE A 1013 51.93 -24.72 12.72
CA PHE A 1013 50.86 -23.74 12.91
C PHE A 1013 50.53 -23.52 14.40
N SER A 1014 50.49 -24.59 15.19
CA SER A 1014 50.26 -24.51 16.65
C SER A 1014 51.47 -23.97 17.40
N LYS A 1015 52.69 -24.29 16.95
CA LYS A 1015 53.93 -23.73 17.49
C LYS A 1015 54.06 -22.23 17.19
N TRP A 1016 53.64 -21.77 16.00
CA TRP A 1016 53.58 -20.35 15.66
C TRP A 1016 52.59 -19.55 16.53
N ILE A 1017 51.45 -20.13 16.92
CA ILE A 1017 50.49 -19.50 17.85
C ILE A 1017 51.05 -19.43 19.28
N ASN A 1018 51.76 -20.47 19.73
CA ASN A 1018 52.30 -20.55 21.09
C ASN A 1018 53.61 -19.75 21.30
N GLU A 1019 54.46 -19.63 20.28
CA GLU A 1019 55.68 -18.81 20.34
C GLU A 1019 55.40 -17.31 20.25
N ASN A 1020 54.22 -16.90 19.76
CA ASN A 1020 53.81 -15.49 19.64
C ASN A 1020 52.94 -14.97 20.81
N ASN A 1021 52.85 -15.73 21.90
CA ASN A 1021 52.47 -15.31 23.27
C ASN A 1021 51.89 -13.87 23.40
N VAL A 1022 50.60 -13.67 23.05
CA VAL A 1022 49.88 -12.47 23.49
C VAL A 1022 49.14 -12.82 24.78
N VAL A 1023 49.89 -12.76 25.87
CA VAL A 1023 49.47 -13.03 27.24
C VAL A 1023 48.38 -12.03 27.67
N TYR A 1024 47.28 -12.53 28.23
CA TYR A 1024 46.30 -11.75 28.98
C TYR A 1024 46.94 -11.20 30.27
N LYS A 1025 47.23 -9.90 30.34
CA LYS A 1025 47.59 -9.21 31.60
C LYS A 1025 46.33 -8.83 32.37
N THR A 1026 46.29 -9.17 33.66
CA THR A 1026 45.32 -8.64 34.63
C THR A 1026 45.50 -7.13 34.77
N LEU A 1027 44.45 -6.37 34.43
CA LEU A 1027 44.47 -4.92 34.34
C LEU A 1027 44.57 -4.26 35.72
N LYS A 1028 45.61 -3.46 35.97
CA LYS A 1028 45.70 -2.60 37.16
C LYS A 1028 45.08 -1.22 36.87
N VAL A 1029 44.12 -0.79 37.69
CA VAL A 1029 43.43 0.52 37.57
C VAL A 1029 43.56 1.29 38.88
N GLU A 1030 44.01 2.54 38.80
CA GLU A 1030 44.14 3.48 39.93
C GLU A 1030 43.32 4.76 39.66
N ILE A 1031 42.89 5.48 40.70
CA ILE A 1031 42.15 6.75 40.56
C ILE A 1031 43.12 7.93 40.39
N SER A 1032 42.76 8.90 39.54
CA SER A 1032 43.56 10.09 39.23
C SER A 1032 43.70 11.02 40.42
N ASP A 1033 44.92 11.32 40.83
CA ASP A 1033 45.27 12.19 41.93
C ASP A 1033 45.87 13.48 41.37
N TYR A 1034 45.05 14.53 41.32
CA TYR A 1034 45.41 15.82 40.72
C TYR A 1034 46.24 16.71 41.66
N ASP A 1035 46.49 16.28 42.90
CA ASP A 1035 47.27 17.06 43.88
C ASP A 1035 48.78 16.89 43.71
N LEU A 1036 49.21 15.81 43.03
CA LEU A 1036 50.60 15.55 42.70
C LEU A 1036 51.06 16.33 41.46
N ASP A 1037 52.34 16.65 41.36
CA ASP A 1037 52.92 17.23 40.15
C ASP A 1037 53.11 16.18 39.02
N GLU A 1038 53.54 16.61 37.83
CA GLU A 1038 53.61 15.75 36.65
C GLU A 1038 54.64 14.61 36.78
N ASP A 1039 55.75 14.84 37.48
CA ASP A 1039 56.82 13.86 37.61
C ASP A 1039 56.51 12.86 38.74
N ASP A 1040 55.85 13.30 39.81
CA ASP A 1040 55.29 12.40 40.83
C ASP A 1040 54.15 11.54 40.27
N ARG A 1041 53.29 12.10 39.40
CA ARG A 1041 52.26 11.32 38.68
C ARG A 1041 52.90 10.30 37.73
N ARG A 1042 54.00 10.66 37.04
CA ARG A 1042 54.77 9.73 36.21
C ARG A 1042 55.22 8.52 37.02
N GLU A 1043 55.80 8.75 38.19
CA GLU A 1043 56.34 7.69 39.04
C GLU A 1043 55.21 6.83 39.65
N LYS A 1044 54.15 7.46 40.17
CA LYS A 1044 52.98 6.79 40.78
C LYS A 1044 52.25 5.90 39.77
N TYR A 1045 52.06 6.36 38.53
CA TYR A 1045 51.27 5.65 37.52
C TYR A 1045 52.08 4.76 36.58
N LYS A 1046 53.42 4.69 36.70
CA LYS A 1046 54.28 3.96 35.74
C LYS A 1046 53.96 2.47 35.56
N ASN A 1047 53.26 1.87 36.55
CA ASN A 1047 52.94 0.44 36.58
C ASN A 1047 51.43 0.14 36.42
N PHE A 1048 50.60 1.12 36.05
CA PHE A 1048 49.15 0.96 35.82
C PHE A 1048 48.80 0.97 34.34
N ASP A 1049 47.83 0.14 33.94
CA ASP A 1049 47.42 0.03 32.53
C ASP A 1049 46.38 1.12 32.17
N TYR A 1050 45.55 1.55 33.12
CA TYR A 1050 44.59 2.64 32.94
C TYR A 1050 44.46 3.49 34.20
N ILE A 1051 44.32 4.80 34.04
CA ILE A 1051 44.00 5.74 35.13
C ILE A 1051 42.50 6.06 35.04
N LEU A 1052 41.79 5.95 36.16
CA LEU A 1052 40.37 6.31 36.27
C LEU A 1052 40.25 7.77 36.74
N CYS A 1053 39.59 8.63 35.97
CA CYS A 1053 39.37 10.02 36.38
C CYS A 1053 38.34 10.11 37.51
N GLU A 1054 38.72 10.62 38.68
CA GLU A 1054 37.83 10.72 39.86
C GLU A 1054 36.59 11.59 39.61
N LYS A 1055 36.67 12.60 38.72
CA LYS A 1055 35.53 13.48 38.42
C LYS A 1055 34.52 12.87 37.43
N CYS A 1056 34.91 11.88 36.61
CA CYS A 1056 34.03 11.39 35.53
C CYS A 1056 34.04 9.87 35.31
N ASP A 1057 34.72 9.11 36.17
CA ASP A 1057 34.86 7.66 36.15
C ASP A 1057 35.33 7.07 34.81
N ARG A 1058 35.97 7.87 33.96
CA ARG A 1058 36.52 7.40 32.67
C ARG A 1058 37.96 6.93 32.80
N LYS A 1059 38.24 5.76 32.22
CA LYS A 1059 39.58 5.21 32.06
C LYS A 1059 40.32 5.89 30.91
N TYR A 1060 41.54 6.36 31.13
CA TYR A 1060 42.43 6.84 30.08
C TYR A 1060 43.83 6.24 30.24
N HIS A 1061 44.55 6.13 29.11
CA HIS A 1061 45.83 5.42 29.02
C HIS A 1061 46.99 6.42 29.06
N TYR A 1062 48.01 6.14 29.87
CA TYR A 1062 49.09 7.09 30.13
C TYR A 1062 50.24 7.05 29.12
N ASN A 1063 50.44 5.93 28.42
CA ASN A 1063 51.53 5.74 27.47
C ASN A 1063 50.99 5.24 26.12
N TYR A 1064 51.20 5.98 25.02
CA TYR A 1064 51.83 5.56 23.75
C TYR A 1064 51.60 6.57 22.60
N CYS A 1065 52.71 6.96 21.95
CA CYS A 1065 52.80 7.68 20.67
C CYS A 1065 53.11 6.67 19.54
N TYR A 1066 52.65 6.92 18.31
CA TYR A 1066 52.51 5.98 17.19
C TYR A 1066 53.83 5.54 16.47
N GLU A 1067 55.01 5.61 17.11
CA GLU A 1067 56.30 5.28 16.46
C GLU A 1067 57.00 4.02 17.02
N CYS A 1068 56.30 3.13 17.73
CA CYS A 1068 56.84 1.83 18.15
C CYS A 1068 55.99 0.61 17.75
N PHE A 1069 55.19 0.73 16.68
CA PHE A 1069 54.37 -0.38 16.16
C PHE A 1069 54.73 -0.76 14.72
N ASP A 1070 56.02 -0.72 14.37
CA ASP A 1070 56.50 -1.00 13.01
C ASP A 1070 57.54 -2.14 12.91
N GLU A 1071 57.54 -3.06 13.88
CA GLU A 1071 58.42 -4.24 13.87
C GLU A 1071 57.69 -5.61 13.76
N LYS A 1072 56.35 -5.64 13.74
CA LYS A 1072 55.58 -6.91 13.71
C LYS A 1072 54.81 -7.23 12.42
N ILE A 1073 54.91 -6.44 11.35
CA ILE A 1073 54.14 -6.66 10.10
C ILE A 1073 55.01 -7.12 8.91
N ARG A 1074 56.33 -7.30 9.07
CA ARG A 1074 57.21 -7.73 7.96
C ARG A 1074 57.39 -9.24 7.77
N GLU A 1075 56.67 -10.09 8.52
CA GLU A 1075 56.81 -11.56 8.44
C GLU A 1075 55.63 -12.32 7.78
N PHE A 1076 54.51 -11.69 7.45
CA PHE A 1076 53.28 -12.41 7.05
C PHE A 1076 52.99 -12.51 5.55
N SER A 1077 53.78 -11.85 4.69
CA SER A 1077 53.49 -11.77 3.25
C SER A 1077 53.78 -13.03 2.41
N PRO A 1078 54.72 -13.94 2.74
CA PRO A 1078 55.04 -15.07 1.85
C PRO A 1078 54.10 -16.28 1.95
N LYS A 1079 53.38 -16.48 3.07
CA LYS A 1079 52.61 -17.72 3.34
C LYS A 1079 51.22 -17.79 2.69
N LEU A 1080 50.73 -16.70 2.08
CA LEU A 1080 49.42 -16.66 1.42
C LEU A 1080 49.47 -17.22 -0.02
N GLN A 1081 50.64 -17.26 -0.64
CA GLN A 1081 50.79 -17.64 -2.05
C GLN A 1081 50.86 -19.17 -2.25
N ASP A 1082 51.34 -19.91 -1.24
CA ASP A 1082 51.37 -21.38 -1.25
C ASP A 1082 49.96 -22.00 -1.11
N TYR A 1083 49.05 -21.31 -0.43
CA TYR A 1083 47.66 -21.74 -0.23
C TYR A 1083 46.84 -21.67 -1.53
N GLU A 1084 47.11 -20.68 -2.39
CA GLU A 1084 46.40 -20.51 -3.68
C GLU A 1084 46.81 -21.57 -4.71
N ASN A 1085 48.08 -21.99 -4.67
CA ASN A 1085 48.60 -23.05 -5.55
C ASN A 1085 48.07 -24.45 -5.19
N PHE A 1086 47.77 -24.68 -3.91
CA PHE A 1086 47.19 -25.94 -3.44
C PHE A 1086 45.71 -26.08 -3.81
N TYR A 1087 44.93 -25.00 -3.68
CA TYR A 1087 43.51 -24.96 -4.03
C TYR A 1087 43.24 -25.30 -5.50
N PHE A 1088 44.09 -24.81 -6.41
CA PHE A 1088 43.99 -25.11 -7.85
C PHE A 1088 44.37 -26.55 -8.21
N LYS A 1089 45.16 -27.22 -7.37
CA LYS A 1089 45.62 -28.60 -7.58
C LYS A 1089 44.56 -29.64 -7.21
N VAL A 1090 43.75 -29.34 -6.18
CA VAL A 1090 42.65 -30.20 -5.70
C VAL A 1090 41.43 -30.14 -6.62
N TYR A 1091 41.06 -28.94 -7.08
CA TYR A 1091 39.86 -28.73 -7.92
C TYR A 1091 39.94 -29.39 -9.31
N LYS A 1092 41.15 -29.68 -9.81
CA LYS A 1092 41.36 -30.21 -11.16
C LYS A 1092 41.38 -31.75 -11.24
N LYS A 1093 41.26 -32.46 -10.10
CA LYS A 1093 41.37 -33.93 -10.01
C LYS A 1093 40.02 -34.66 -9.77
N GLU A 1094 38.92 -33.92 -9.60
CA GLU A 1094 37.59 -34.45 -9.22
C GLU A 1094 36.56 -34.52 -10.37
N THR A 1095 36.92 -35.10 -11.52
CA THR A 1095 35.89 -35.49 -12.51
C THR A 1095 35.93 -36.94 -12.99
N ASN A 1096 36.93 -37.75 -12.62
CA ASN A 1096 37.06 -39.09 -13.22
C ASN A 1096 37.26 -40.29 -12.28
N GLU A 1097 37.44 -40.14 -10.97
CA GLU A 1097 37.76 -41.30 -10.12
C GLU A 1097 36.87 -41.38 -8.87
N LEU A 1098 36.07 -42.46 -8.86
CA LEU A 1098 35.55 -43.20 -7.69
C LEU A 1098 34.34 -42.58 -6.97
N ARG A 1099 33.06 -42.94 -7.18
CA ARG A 1099 32.39 -44.14 -7.71
C ARG A 1099 33.10 -45.45 -7.38
N GLU A 1100 32.89 -45.87 -6.13
CA GLU A 1100 33.32 -47.11 -5.45
C GLU A 1100 34.25 -46.79 -4.28
N LEU A 1101 33.69 -46.86 -3.07
CA LEU A 1101 34.24 -47.62 -1.95
C LEU A 1101 33.32 -47.46 -0.73
N LYS A 1102 32.82 -48.59 -0.23
CA LYS A 1102 31.88 -48.73 0.89
C LYS A 1102 32.43 -48.28 2.26
N GLU A 1103 33.62 -47.69 2.30
CA GLU A 1103 34.32 -47.35 3.54
C GLU A 1103 34.01 -45.94 4.06
N LEU A 1104 33.50 -45.04 3.22
CA LEU A 1104 33.10 -43.68 3.65
C LEU A 1104 31.79 -43.66 4.47
N GLN A 1105 30.98 -44.72 4.43
CA GLN A 1105 29.76 -44.85 5.24
C GLN A 1105 30.05 -45.24 6.71
N SER A 1106 31.23 -45.78 7.01
CA SER A 1106 31.65 -46.10 8.39
C SER A 1106 32.13 -44.85 9.13
N ILE A 1107 32.90 -44.00 8.46
CA ILE A 1107 33.53 -42.80 9.05
C ILE A 1107 32.50 -41.68 9.36
N LEU A 1108 31.35 -41.64 8.66
CA LEU A 1108 30.32 -40.62 8.86
C LEU A 1108 29.32 -40.91 9.99
N ILE A 1109 29.43 -42.05 10.68
CA ILE A 1109 28.63 -42.31 11.89
C ILE A 1109 29.24 -41.64 13.12
N ASP A 1110 30.56 -41.46 13.17
CA ASP A 1110 31.26 -40.92 14.36
C ASP A 1110 31.34 -39.39 14.42
N TYR A 1111 31.20 -38.69 13.29
CA TYR A 1111 31.27 -37.22 13.25
C TYR A 1111 29.92 -36.49 13.37
N LYS A 1112 28.81 -37.22 13.61
CA LYS A 1112 27.45 -36.66 13.68
C LYS A 1112 27.20 -35.71 14.86
N ASN A 1113 28.14 -35.57 15.80
CA ASN A 1113 27.88 -34.89 17.08
C ASN A 1113 28.75 -33.68 17.44
N ILE A 1114 29.69 -33.22 16.60
CA ILE A 1114 30.61 -32.16 17.08
C ILE A 1114 30.39 -30.79 16.42
N TYR A 1115 29.94 -30.66 15.17
CA TYR A 1115 29.63 -29.33 14.62
C TYR A 1115 28.50 -29.35 13.57
N PHE A 1116 27.48 -28.50 13.79
CA PHE A 1116 26.36 -28.05 12.92
C PHE A 1116 24.95 -28.64 13.17
N LYS A 1117 24.01 -27.73 13.53
CA LYS A 1117 22.56 -27.89 13.33
C LYS A 1117 22.24 -27.68 11.85
N LEU A 1118 21.72 -28.70 11.17
CA LEU A 1118 21.27 -28.61 9.77
C LEU A 1118 19.74 -28.75 9.70
N ASN A 1119 19.14 -28.04 8.75
CA ASN A 1119 17.70 -28.04 8.48
C ASN A 1119 17.32 -29.32 7.68
N SER A 1120 16.28 -30.03 8.12
CA SER A 1120 15.99 -31.42 7.71
C SER A 1120 15.42 -31.59 6.29
N ASN A 1121 15.08 -30.50 5.59
CA ASN A 1121 14.36 -30.59 4.31
C ASN A 1121 15.24 -30.36 3.06
N LEU A 1122 16.55 -30.23 3.20
CA LEU A 1122 17.51 -30.12 2.09
C LEU A 1122 18.63 -31.13 2.28
N GLY A 1123 18.90 -31.96 1.26
CA GLY A 1123 19.97 -32.97 1.33
C GLY A 1123 21.33 -32.37 1.67
N ILE A 1124 22.07 -33.03 2.57
CA ILE A 1124 23.33 -32.56 3.18
C ILE A 1124 24.36 -32.09 2.14
N PHE A 1125 24.43 -32.75 0.98
CA PHE A 1125 25.32 -32.37 -0.13
C PHE A 1125 25.04 -30.97 -0.71
N LYS A 1126 23.77 -30.54 -0.77
CA LYS A 1126 23.41 -29.21 -1.27
C LYS A 1126 23.82 -28.10 -0.30
N GLN A 1127 23.82 -28.40 1.01
CA GLN A 1127 24.19 -27.45 2.06
C GLN A 1127 25.73 -27.31 2.19
N ILE A 1128 26.49 -28.36 1.87
CA ILE A 1128 27.96 -28.33 1.85
C ILE A 1128 28.47 -27.46 0.67
N ILE A 1129 27.89 -27.60 -0.53
CA ILE A 1129 28.22 -26.76 -1.70
C ILE A 1129 27.97 -25.28 -1.39
N GLN A 1130 26.86 -24.96 -0.71
CA GLN A 1130 26.50 -23.59 -0.33
C GLN A 1130 27.46 -22.96 0.70
N LYS A 1131 28.08 -23.77 1.58
CA LYS A 1131 29.09 -23.30 2.54
C LYS A 1131 30.47 -23.11 1.92
N PHE A 1132 30.84 -23.93 0.94
CA PHE A 1132 32.09 -23.77 0.21
C PHE A 1132 32.07 -22.49 -0.65
N GLU A 1133 30.94 -22.14 -1.27
CA GLU A 1133 30.80 -20.86 -1.99
C GLU A 1133 30.88 -19.62 -1.07
N ASN A 1134 30.38 -19.72 0.17
CA ASN A 1134 30.45 -18.61 1.13
C ASN A 1134 31.87 -18.38 1.69
N THR A 1135 32.71 -19.41 1.74
CA THR A 1135 34.10 -19.27 2.26
C THR A 1135 35.04 -18.67 1.19
N LYS A 1136 34.72 -18.85 -0.10
CA LYS A 1136 35.44 -18.23 -1.23
C LYS A 1136 35.36 -16.70 -1.23
N TYR A 1137 34.21 -16.13 -0.83
CA TYR A 1137 34.02 -14.67 -0.75
C TYR A 1137 34.76 -14.04 0.44
N TYR A 1138 34.84 -14.74 1.57
CA TYR A 1138 35.52 -14.25 2.78
C TYR A 1138 37.05 -14.12 2.61
N VAL A 1139 37.66 -14.99 1.79
CA VAL A 1139 39.11 -14.96 1.49
C VAL A 1139 39.45 -13.87 0.46
N LEU A 1140 38.57 -13.59 -0.50
CA LEU A 1140 38.73 -12.46 -1.43
C LEU A 1140 38.64 -11.09 -0.73
N ASP A 1141 37.72 -10.93 0.23
CA ASP A 1141 37.53 -9.67 0.96
C ASP A 1141 38.70 -9.32 1.90
N LYS A 1142 39.36 -10.31 2.50
CA LYS A 1142 40.56 -10.09 3.33
C LYS A 1142 41.80 -9.72 2.50
N LYS A 1143 41.88 -10.17 1.24
CA LYS A 1143 42.99 -9.87 0.31
C LYS A 1143 42.98 -8.39 -0.10
N ILE A 1144 41.78 -7.84 -0.38
CA ILE A 1144 41.57 -6.43 -0.74
C ILE A 1144 41.84 -5.47 0.44
N LEU A 1145 41.61 -5.92 1.68
CA LEU A 1145 41.89 -5.13 2.89
C LEU A 1145 43.40 -4.98 3.18
N ILE A 1146 44.22 -5.98 2.83
CA ILE A 1146 45.67 -5.99 3.05
C ILE A 1146 46.42 -5.19 1.98
N ASP A 1147 45.95 -5.22 0.72
CA ASP A 1147 46.56 -4.47 -0.39
C ASP A 1147 46.35 -2.94 -0.26
N ASN A 1148 45.26 -2.50 0.38
CA ASN A 1148 44.96 -1.08 0.59
C ASN A 1148 45.79 -0.42 1.71
N ILE A 1149 46.23 -1.18 2.73
CA ILE A 1149 47.07 -0.67 3.83
C ILE A 1149 48.51 -0.45 3.35
N ARG A 1150 48.96 -1.20 2.33
CA ARG A 1150 50.34 -1.16 1.80
C ARG A 1150 50.65 0.04 0.91
N TYR A 1151 49.63 0.76 0.40
CA TYR A 1151 49.82 1.71 -0.70
C TYR A 1151 49.80 3.20 -0.35
N ASN A 1152 49.42 3.64 0.85
CA ASN A 1152 49.39 5.07 1.18
C ASN A 1152 49.97 5.37 2.58
N GLY A 1153 51.29 5.46 2.65
CA GLY A 1153 52.01 6.07 3.76
C GLY A 1153 52.04 7.61 3.69
N VAL A 1154 51.87 8.23 4.88
CA VAL A 1154 52.65 9.33 5.50
C VAL A 1154 52.70 10.69 4.75
N HIS A 1155 52.23 11.81 5.35
CA HIS A 1155 53.05 12.65 6.26
C HIS A 1155 52.31 13.53 7.30
N ASN A 1156 52.89 13.50 8.51
CA ASN A 1156 53.08 14.53 9.57
C ASN A 1156 51.93 14.99 10.50
N CYS A 1157 52.06 14.67 11.81
CA CYS A 1157 51.52 15.48 12.90
C CYS A 1157 52.47 15.50 14.12
N TRP A 1158 52.91 16.70 14.51
CA TRP A 1158 53.60 17.03 15.76
C TRP A 1158 52.59 17.54 16.80
N ARG A 1159 52.25 16.78 17.86
CA ARG A 1159 51.74 17.34 19.15
C ARG A 1159 52.05 16.40 20.34
N LYS A 1160 52.59 16.96 21.44
CA LYS A 1160 53.03 16.32 22.69
C LYS A 1160 51.89 15.65 23.49
N LEU A 1161 52.16 14.50 24.13
CA LEU A 1161 51.32 13.77 25.09
C LEU A 1161 51.13 14.56 26.42
N ARG A 1162 49.95 14.53 27.03
CA ARG A 1162 49.63 15.18 28.34
C ARG A 1162 49.10 14.15 29.36
N SER A 1163 49.39 14.35 30.65
CA SER A 1163 49.20 13.39 31.76
C SER A 1163 47.86 13.46 32.52
N TYR A 1164 46.94 14.34 32.12
CA TYR A 1164 45.65 14.57 32.77
C TYR A 1164 44.47 14.37 31.81
N CYS A 1165 43.25 14.20 32.33
CA CYS A 1165 42.06 13.96 31.51
C CYS A 1165 41.67 15.23 30.72
N CYS A 1166 41.96 15.28 29.42
CA CYS A 1166 41.66 16.44 28.56
C CYS A 1166 40.19 16.86 28.59
N ASN A 1167 39.26 15.91 28.66
CA ASN A 1167 37.82 16.22 28.69
C ASN A 1167 37.36 16.90 29.99
N CYS A 1168 38.02 16.65 31.12
CA CYS A 1168 37.72 17.35 32.37
C CYS A 1168 38.44 18.69 32.42
N TYR A 1169 39.70 18.74 31.98
CA TYR A 1169 40.46 19.99 31.89
C TYR A 1169 39.77 21.00 30.97
N ASP A 1170 39.32 20.60 29.78
CA ASP A 1170 38.68 21.51 28.82
C ASP A 1170 37.33 22.06 29.32
N ARG A 1171 36.66 21.35 30.23
CA ARG A 1171 35.38 21.75 30.85
C ARG A 1171 35.54 22.47 32.19
N GLU A 1172 36.74 22.49 32.77
CA GLU A 1172 37.02 23.19 34.03
C GLU A 1172 37.15 24.68 33.74
N PHE A 1173 36.30 25.51 34.36
CA PHE A 1173 36.33 26.97 34.13
C PHE A 1173 37.11 27.72 35.21
N ASP A 1174 37.38 27.08 36.35
CA ASP A 1174 38.24 27.64 37.40
C ASP A 1174 39.71 27.55 36.98
N ILE A 1175 40.35 28.71 36.85
CA ILE A 1175 41.75 28.84 36.44
C ILE A 1175 42.69 28.25 37.50
N ILE A 1176 42.35 28.33 38.80
CA ILE A 1176 43.16 27.77 39.88
C ILE A 1176 43.10 26.25 39.82
N GLU A 1177 41.90 25.68 39.61
CA GLU A 1177 41.73 24.24 39.50
C GLU A 1177 42.32 23.69 38.20
N LYS A 1178 42.27 24.43 37.08
CA LYS A 1178 43.02 24.12 35.86
C LYS A 1178 44.52 24.07 36.09
N LYS A 1179 45.08 25.05 36.81
CA LYS A 1179 46.50 25.06 37.17
C LYS A 1179 46.86 23.90 38.09
N ARG A 1180 46.00 23.54 39.05
CA ARG A 1180 46.17 22.36 39.90
C ARG A 1180 46.18 21.07 39.06
N MET A 1181 45.25 20.91 38.11
CA MET A 1181 45.24 19.77 37.19
C MET A 1181 46.49 19.68 36.31
N GLU A 1182 47.06 20.82 35.89
CA GLU A 1182 48.27 20.87 35.07
C GLU A 1182 49.57 20.68 35.86
N PHE A 1183 49.69 21.24 37.07
CA PHE A 1183 50.96 21.38 37.77
C PHE A 1183 51.00 20.77 39.18
N GLY A 1184 49.88 20.24 39.70
CA GLY A 1184 49.79 19.78 41.10
C GLY A 1184 49.56 20.94 42.08
N LYS A 1185 49.48 20.62 43.38
CA LYS A 1185 49.31 21.61 44.45
C LYS A 1185 50.69 22.21 44.79
N LEU A 1186 50.88 23.50 44.54
CA LEU A 1186 52.09 24.22 44.97
C LEU A 1186 51.99 24.48 46.49
N ASP A 1187 52.85 23.84 47.28
CA ASP A 1187 53.18 24.32 48.62
C ASP A 1187 53.92 25.67 48.47
N GLN A 1188 53.57 26.65 49.31
CA GLN A 1188 53.84 28.09 49.19
C GLN A 1188 55.13 28.54 48.49
#